data_AF-A0A1X2HEN0-F1
#
_entry.id   AF-A0A1X2HEN0-F1
#
_cell.length_a   1.000
_cell.length_b   1.000
_cell.length_c   1.000
_cell.angle_alpha   90.00
_cell.angle_beta   90.00
_cell.angle_gamma   90.00
#
_symmetry.space_group_name_H-M   'P 1'
#
loop_
_entity.id
_entity.type
_entity.pdbx_description
1 polymer ?
#
loop_
_entity_poly.entity_id
_entity_poly.type
_entity_poly.pdbx_seq_one_letter_code
_entity_poly.pdbx_strand_id
1 'polypeptide(L)'
;MLRDSTNLLIDADVPPPPVDPDRRRWLLVANLDPRTKTDTILSVMSQFGAVDRVQLLLERNERSGQALVSFRQTPDDTRFVDRKDIRIDGIRVVMQFASPELVEQMTAGQQKFSFHAAELYLGVMLSETEFVPRWKNILSVSFELNLTARRIRVYFNHLGDRYRLELDTADLVDSINLTRKHARKGAAAQILFTSRCAPKVWKTKRGPTDQTMVKTSRGNLQRRFDRIINVPVNESAAIVANKPKARSPVFPFAAEYLIDFNKWLSFSMTFLLSQESMTQFNVMVQTAAEYNLMLERPPVAFRPPPQSRTFYNHVERARCVEDFDILYLLEAAISTNTFNEINLDDDFMDIMKRILRLDARPYSNALIHLIKKNEHFWRPNDAVKEVLNTDSNWSKEPTVSSHCVLMRKAYISPTGISFTVPTAEVTNRVIRQFKDHADRFLRVQFVDEGRTRLGASFDDSIQSSNSALCDRVFEVLKNGIQIGRRRYEFLAFSSSQLRDHGCWFFAPTRDLNPSMIRQWMGTFDHVKNIAKNAIRMGQCFSSTTPVTMLQSNEVTIIDDITQGPYCFTDGVGKISFSLARDISQQLKLDHTPSAYQIRLGGAKGVLMVSSFLSKRQVQLRPSQIKFESSHTMLEVVRPAVFLSATLNRQSIILLSARGIRDSVFIDKTREIMRTLDRGLEDASAAVRMLSDNVDPYGISQSMARMIRAGFLNRKDPHLMNLMNVFRVSKLKDLKQKTKIDVSQGAFLMGVVDDTSSLEENEIFVQVSQAVNFGTNKETQKRTVITGECVIFRNPCFHPGDVRVVQAVDCPKLRHMHDVVVFSAAGRRDLPSMLSGGDLDGDDYTVIWDPSLIPVGPNPPPLSYMSGRSHEVKGNVTISDIISFFVRYINNDNLGQIANAHLGTADQSPEGAADGRCLHLAQLHSEAVDYPKTGVPARLTEGLRVSRFPDFMEKRDKESYESRTVLGRIYRMIDKGEYENYDRALTWTRRFDDRLWTQGMEQYLDEARQVRDRYNRDLTALMNQYGLKTEAEAISGCVVESTKRSNVHRSAHELQQQLREAIRRLGREYLDIFDREFRNRGGRDSAEIERQKQAKAAAWYYVTYSDDELRKNESPDAHLLSFPWVAGRHLCNLARANHHRDPATIASHMPQVCLQGRSMNTTGVPSLVGSAREEEQEEEEDEDEEEEDEYDDDDEEDEEDTNVITLDELRGHKPGMAAGSVRANATEDELAATLLGKNA
;
A
#
# COMPACT_ATOMS: atom_id res chain seq x y z
N MET A 1 54.76 -19.03 -26.05
CA MET A 1 54.93 -20.02 -27.15
C MET A 1 53.95 -21.17 -26.91
N LEU A 2 53.68 -21.98 -27.95
CA LEU A 2 53.56 -23.45 -27.97
C LEU A 2 53.26 -24.21 -26.65
N ARG A 3 52.46 -25.29 -26.61
CA ARG A 3 51.44 -25.89 -27.49
C ARG A 3 50.88 -27.14 -26.75
N ASP A 4 49.88 -27.80 -27.34
CA ASP A 4 49.58 -29.24 -27.25
C ASP A 4 49.21 -29.91 -25.89
N SER A 5 47.95 -30.36 -25.87
CA SER A 5 47.53 -31.75 -25.58
C SER A 5 47.62 -32.36 -24.17
N THR A 6 46.45 -32.73 -23.64
CA THR A 6 46.19 -34.15 -23.26
C THR A 6 44.68 -34.45 -23.23
N ASN A 7 44.29 -35.66 -23.66
CA ASN A 7 42.94 -36.18 -23.48
C ASN A 7 42.77 -36.71 -22.05
N LEU A 8 41.55 -36.68 -21.52
CA LEU A 8 41.11 -37.56 -20.44
C LEU A 8 39.84 -38.29 -20.87
N LEU A 9 39.71 -39.55 -20.45
CA LEU A 9 38.57 -40.40 -20.81
C LEU A 9 37.33 -40.03 -19.98
N ILE A 10 36.16 -40.33 -20.53
CA ILE A 10 34.88 -40.27 -19.83
C ILE A 10 34.51 -41.69 -19.41
N ASP A 11 34.41 -41.95 -18.11
CA ASP A 11 33.77 -43.17 -17.61
C ASP A 11 32.28 -43.16 -17.94
N ALA A 12 31.79 -44.28 -18.46
CA ALA A 12 30.39 -44.47 -18.80
C ALA A 12 29.71 -45.38 -17.77
N ASP A 13 28.98 -44.77 -16.82
CA ASP A 13 27.69 -45.28 -16.28
C ASP A 13 27.10 -44.32 -15.22
N VAL A 14 26.72 -43.12 -15.67
CA VAL A 14 25.81 -42.23 -14.93
C VAL A 14 24.70 -41.79 -15.89
N PRO A 15 23.42 -42.12 -15.63
CA PRO A 15 22.33 -41.65 -16.48
C PRO A 15 22.21 -40.11 -16.35
N PRO A 16 22.07 -39.37 -17.47
CA PRO A 16 21.95 -37.92 -17.42
C PRO A 16 20.67 -37.51 -16.66
N PRO A 17 20.68 -36.37 -15.93
CA PRO A 17 19.50 -35.89 -15.24
C PRO A 17 18.35 -35.64 -16.23
N PRO A 18 17.08 -35.83 -15.81
CA PRO A 18 15.93 -35.65 -16.69
C PRO A 18 15.89 -34.21 -17.23
N VAL A 19 16.12 -34.08 -18.54
CA VAL A 19 16.11 -32.78 -19.22
C VAL A 19 14.67 -32.28 -19.31
N ASP A 20 14.43 -31.19 -18.59
CA ASP A 20 13.29 -30.27 -18.70
C ASP A 20 12.64 -30.28 -20.11
N PRO A 21 11.35 -30.64 -20.21
CA PRO A 21 10.69 -30.86 -21.50
C PRO A 21 10.61 -29.59 -22.35
N ASP A 22 10.68 -28.40 -21.76
CA ASP A 22 10.62 -27.12 -22.46
C ASP A 22 11.92 -26.79 -23.21
N ARG A 23 12.99 -27.58 -22.99
CA ARG A 23 14.30 -27.42 -23.67
C ARG A 23 14.39 -28.20 -24.98
N ARG A 24 13.63 -29.29 -25.13
CA ARG A 24 13.57 -30.06 -26.40
C ARG A 24 12.85 -29.31 -27.52
N ARG A 25 12.33 -28.11 -27.28
CA ARG A 25 11.85 -27.19 -28.32
C ARG A 25 12.98 -26.45 -29.06
N TRP A 26 14.23 -26.52 -28.62
CA TRP A 26 15.38 -25.80 -29.23
C TRP A 26 16.34 -26.74 -29.96
N LEU A 27 16.52 -26.52 -31.26
CA LEU A 27 17.31 -27.36 -32.17
C LEU A 27 18.40 -26.54 -32.87
N LEU A 28 19.65 -27.02 -32.80
CA LEU A 28 20.74 -26.54 -33.64
C LEU A 28 20.78 -27.37 -34.94
N VAL A 29 20.70 -26.70 -36.07
CA VAL A 29 20.83 -27.26 -37.42
C VAL A 29 22.15 -26.78 -38.02
N ALA A 30 23.01 -27.69 -38.45
CA ALA A 30 24.35 -27.42 -38.97
C ALA A 30 24.54 -28.04 -40.37
N ASN A 31 25.63 -27.65 -41.04
CA ASN A 31 25.96 -28.04 -42.42
C ASN A 31 24.96 -27.51 -43.47
N LEU A 32 24.60 -26.23 -43.33
CA LEU A 32 23.78 -25.46 -44.28
C LEU A 32 24.66 -24.75 -45.33
N ASP A 33 24.11 -24.42 -46.50
CA ASP A 33 24.80 -23.50 -47.43
C ASP A 33 24.85 -22.10 -46.78
N PRO A 34 25.98 -21.37 -46.83
CA PRO A 34 26.02 -19.98 -46.36
C PRO A 34 24.96 -19.07 -47.01
N ARG A 35 24.39 -19.43 -48.17
CA ARG A 35 23.31 -18.71 -48.85
C ARG A 35 21.90 -19.15 -48.46
N THR A 36 21.75 -20.25 -47.69
CA THR A 36 20.45 -20.75 -47.20
C THR A 36 19.61 -19.65 -46.57
N LYS A 37 18.30 -19.68 -46.80
CA LYS A 37 17.33 -18.75 -46.20
C LYS A 37 16.65 -19.36 -44.99
N THR A 38 16.23 -18.50 -44.07
CA THR A 38 15.33 -18.85 -42.94
C THR A 38 14.11 -19.61 -43.42
N ASP A 39 13.57 -19.23 -44.58
CA ASP A 39 12.30 -19.72 -45.11
C ASP A 39 12.42 -21.16 -45.62
N THR A 40 13.58 -21.54 -46.20
CA THR A 40 13.88 -22.94 -46.56
C THR A 40 13.92 -23.81 -45.31
N ILE A 41 14.60 -23.34 -44.25
CA ILE A 41 14.72 -24.06 -42.99
C ILE A 41 13.35 -24.18 -42.31
N LEU A 42 12.58 -23.09 -42.28
CA LEU A 42 11.21 -23.06 -41.74
C LEU A 42 10.30 -24.08 -42.44
N SER A 43 10.34 -24.13 -43.77
CA SER A 43 9.53 -25.07 -44.58
C SER A 43 9.86 -26.54 -44.31
N VAL A 44 11.15 -26.86 -44.09
CA VAL A 44 11.57 -28.23 -43.75
C VAL A 44 11.28 -28.57 -42.29
N MET A 45 11.55 -27.66 -41.35
CA MET A 45 11.38 -27.90 -39.92
C MET A 45 9.91 -27.94 -39.48
N SER A 46 9.01 -27.24 -40.18
CA SER A 46 7.57 -27.26 -39.89
C SER A 46 6.91 -28.64 -40.07
N GLN A 47 7.61 -29.60 -40.68
CA GLN A 47 7.17 -30.99 -40.80
C GLN A 47 7.29 -31.77 -39.49
N PHE A 48 8.03 -31.25 -38.50
CA PHE A 48 8.26 -31.90 -37.20
C PHE A 48 7.55 -31.20 -36.04
N GLY A 49 6.89 -30.07 -36.28
CA GLY A 49 6.13 -29.33 -35.27
C GLY A 49 5.92 -27.87 -35.66
N ALA A 50 5.10 -27.16 -34.89
CA ALA A 50 4.87 -25.73 -35.10
C ALA A 50 6.13 -24.91 -34.76
N VAL A 51 6.94 -24.57 -35.77
CA VAL A 51 8.14 -23.74 -35.61
C VAL A 51 7.75 -22.35 -35.10
N ASP A 52 8.49 -21.90 -34.09
CA ASP A 52 8.38 -20.59 -33.45
C ASP A 52 9.34 -19.59 -34.11
N ARG A 53 10.63 -19.95 -34.23
CA ARG A 53 11.67 -19.08 -34.78
C ARG A 53 12.73 -19.88 -35.53
N VAL A 54 13.35 -19.24 -36.53
CA VAL A 54 14.59 -19.69 -37.18
C VAL A 54 15.59 -18.53 -37.14
N GLN A 55 16.81 -18.81 -36.71
CA GLN A 55 17.90 -17.83 -36.63
C GLN A 55 19.17 -18.42 -37.24
N LEU A 56 19.64 -17.87 -38.37
CA LEU A 56 20.99 -18.18 -38.88
C LEU A 56 22.06 -17.67 -37.90
N LEU A 57 23.08 -18.49 -37.63
CA LEU A 57 24.21 -18.12 -36.78
C LEU A 57 25.32 -17.43 -37.61
N LEU A 58 26.09 -16.57 -36.95
CA LEU A 58 27.17 -15.79 -37.55
C LEU A 58 28.48 -16.03 -36.80
N GLU A 59 29.56 -16.27 -37.55
CA GLU A 59 30.93 -16.23 -37.05
C GLU A 59 31.67 -15.10 -37.75
N ARG A 60 32.31 -14.19 -36.98
CA ARG A 60 33.07 -13.04 -37.51
C ARG A 60 32.28 -12.16 -38.51
N ASN A 61 30.97 -12.06 -38.34
CA ASN A 61 29.97 -11.39 -39.20
C ASN A 61 29.64 -12.11 -40.54
N GLU A 62 30.20 -13.29 -40.79
CA GLU A 62 29.81 -14.16 -41.91
C GLU A 62 28.91 -15.32 -41.41
N ARG A 63 28.11 -15.92 -42.29
CA ARG A 63 27.16 -16.98 -41.89
C ARG A 63 27.89 -18.31 -41.67
N SER A 64 27.79 -18.89 -40.47
CA SER A 64 28.61 -20.05 -40.05
C SER A 64 28.13 -21.42 -40.57
N GLY A 65 27.20 -21.46 -41.53
CA GLY A 65 26.59 -22.71 -42.00
C GLY A 65 25.73 -23.41 -40.93
N GLN A 66 25.29 -22.67 -39.90
CA GLN A 66 24.46 -23.15 -38.79
C GLN A 66 23.24 -22.26 -38.56
N ALA A 67 22.19 -22.81 -37.95
CA ALA A 67 20.98 -22.13 -37.56
C ALA A 67 20.40 -22.70 -36.26
N LEU A 68 19.90 -21.83 -35.39
CA LEU A 68 19.11 -22.20 -34.22
C LEU A 68 17.61 -22.10 -34.57
N VAL A 69 16.85 -23.15 -34.25
CA VAL A 69 15.41 -23.28 -34.50
C VAL A 69 14.70 -23.48 -33.16
N SER A 70 13.61 -22.75 -32.92
CA SER A 70 12.68 -23.03 -31.82
C SER A 70 11.36 -23.55 -32.37
N PHE A 71 10.71 -24.45 -31.63
CA PHE A 71 9.32 -24.83 -31.79
C PHE A 71 8.46 -24.18 -30.70
N ARG A 72 7.19 -23.88 -30.98
CA ARG A 72 6.25 -23.25 -30.04
C ARG A 72 5.91 -24.14 -28.85
N GLN A 73 5.96 -25.45 -29.08
CA GLN A 73 5.88 -26.54 -28.11
C GLN A 73 6.89 -27.59 -28.54
N THR A 74 7.35 -28.45 -27.62
CA THR A 74 8.29 -29.53 -27.96
C THR A 74 7.63 -30.51 -28.94
N PRO A 75 8.30 -30.87 -30.06
CA PRO A 75 7.83 -31.89 -31.01
C PRO A 75 7.40 -33.22 -30.37
N ASP A 76 6.26 -33.76 -30.81
CA ASP A 76 5.69 -35.02 -30.29
C ASP A 76 6.60 -36.23 -30.52
N ASP A 77 7.29 -36.28 -31.67
CA ASP A 77 8.44 -37.15 -31.87
C ASP A 77 9.72 -36.31 -31.79
N THR A 78 10.62 -36.63 -30.87
CA THR A 78 11.92 -35.95 -30.74
C THR A 78 13.06 -36.68 -31.46
N ARG A 79 12.80 -37.82 -32.12
CA ARG A 79 13.81 -38.68 -32.78
C ARG A 79 14.10 -38.30 -34.23
N PHE A 80 13.36 -37.34 -34.80
CA PHE A 80 13.70 -36.80 -36.14
C PHE A 80 15.08 -36.13 -36.16
N VAL A 81 15.60 -35.73 -34.99
CA VAL A 81 16.96 -35.17 -34.84
C VAL A 81 18.04 -36.16 -35.29
N ASP A 82 17.82 -37.46 -35.10
CA ASP A 82 18.75 -38.53 -35.49
C ASP A 82 18.65 -38.91 -36.99
N ARG A 83 17.71 -38.33 -37.75
CA ARG A 83 17.45 -38.69 -39.16
C ARG A 83 18.52 -38.13 -40.11
N LYS A 84 19.24 -39.06 -40.75
CA LYS A 84 20.33 -38.77 -41.70
C LYS A 84 19.87 -38.58 -43.15
N ASP A 85 18.56 -38.54 -43.42
CA ASP A 85 17.99 -38.38 -44.76
C ASP A 85 17.53 -36.93 -45.07
N ILE A 86 17.35 -36.09 -44.05
CA ILE A 86 16.84 -34.73 -44.17
C ILE A 86 17.86 -33.81 -44.89
N ARG A 87 17.35 -32.96 -45.78
CA ARG A 87 18.13 -32.03 -46.60
C ARG A 87 17.51 -30.63 -46.62
N ILE A 88 18.36 -29.60 -46.68
CA ILE A 88 17.98 -28.18 -46.87
C ILE A 88 18.84 -27.64 -48.01
N ASP A 89 18.22 -26.94 -48.98
CA ASP A 89 18.86 -26.52 -50.25
C ASP A 89 19.63 -27.65 -50.96
N GLY A 90 19.15 -28.90 -50.83
CA GLY A 90 19.76 -30.11 -51.38
C GLY A 90 20.92 -30.70 -50.56
N ILE A 91 21.48 -29.95 -49.60
CA ILE A 91 22.57 -30.38 -48.72
C ILE A 91 22.00 -31.18 -47.54
N ARG A 92 22.66 -32.28 -47.14
CA ARG A 92 22.31 -33.03 -45.93
C ARG A 92 22.72 -32.23 -44.69
N VAL A 93 21.76 -31.93 -43.84
CA VAL A 93 22.00 -31.21 -42.58
C VAL A 93 22.34 -32.16 -41.44
N VAL A 94 22.97 -31.63 -40.39
CA VAL A 94 23.17 -32.30 -39.10
C VAL A 94 22.31 -31.57 -38.08
N MET A 95 21.63 -32.30 -37.19
CA MET A 95 20.75 -31.71 -36.17
C MET A 95 21.11 -32.23 -34.79
N GLN A 96 20.98 -31.37 -33.77
CA GLN A 96 21.11 -31.74 -32.37
C GLN A 96 20.30 -30.76 -31.50
N PHE A 97 19.81 -31.19 -30.34
CA PHE A 97 19.22 -30.24 -29.38
C PHE A 97 20.28 -29.24 -28.90
N ALA A 98 19.91 -27.97 -28.78
CA ALA A 98 20.85 -26.90 -28.45
C ALA A 98 21.31 -26.96 -26.98
N SER A 99 22.58 -26.65 -26.70
CA SER A 99 23.09 -26.66 -25.32
C SER A 99 22.52 -25.49 -24.50
N PRO A 100 22.42 -25.61 -23.16
CA PRO A 100 21.91 -24.54 -22.31
C PRO A 100 22.66 -23.22 -22.49
N GLU A 101 23.99 -23.28 -22.58
CA GLU A 101 24.86 -22.10 -22.73
C GLU A 101 24.65 -21.43 -24.09
N LEU A 102 24.39 -22.20 -25.15
CA LEU A 102 24.13 -21.67 -26.49
C LEU A 102 22.76 -21.00 -26.57
N VAL A 103 21.72 -21.61 -25.99
CA VAL A 103 20.38 -21.02 -25.90
C VAL A 103 20.42 -19.75 -25.04
N GLU A 104 21.11 -19.78 -23.90
CA GLU A 104 21.24 -18.62 -23.01
C GLU A 104 22.05 -17.48 -23.69
N GLN A 105 23.18 -17.77 -24.35
CA GLN A 105 23.93 -16.76 -25.11
C GLN A 105 23.11 -16.12 -26.25
N MET A 106 22.33 -16.91 -26.99
CA MET A 106 21.54 -16.41 -28.12
C MET A 106 20.28 -15.64 -27.68
N THR A 107 19.67 -16.00 -26.55
CA THR A 107 18.44 -15.36 -26.04
C THR A 107 18.73 -14.13 -25.18
N ALA A 108 19.71 -14.19 -24.27
CA ALA A 108 20.02 -13.10 -23.34
C ALA A 108 20.53 -11.81 -24.04
N GLY A 109 21.00 -11.91 -25.28
CA GLY A 109 21.45 -10.77 -26.08
C GLY A 109 20.36 -9.98 -26.80
N GLN A 110 19.15 -10.52 -26.99
CA GLN A 110 18.23 -10.05 -28.04
C GLN A 110 16.95 -9.33 -27.59
N GLN A 111 16.66 -9.22 -26.30
CA GLN A 111 15.51 -8.45 -25.78
C GLN A 111 15.81 -6.96 -25.51
N LYS A 112 16.95 -6.46 -26.03
CA LYS A 112 17.33 -5.05 -25.98
C LYS A 112 17.52 -4.50 -27.40
N PHE A 113 16.71 -3.51 -27.75
CA PHE A 113 16.74 -2.81 -29.04
C PHE A 113 17.22 -1.37 -28.86
N SER A 114 17.84 -0.79 -29.89
CA SER A 114 18.37 0.58 -29.87
C SER A 114 18.39 1.19 -31.27
N PHE A 115 17.78 2.36 -31.45
CA PHE A 115 17.64 3.04 -32.74
C PHE A 115 17.92 4.54 -32.64
N HIS A 116 18.50 5.12 -33.69
CA HIS A 116 18.62 6.57 -33.82
C HIS A 116 17.32 7.18 -34.35
N ALA A 117 16.85 8.24 -33.70
CA ALA A 117 15.73 9.05 -34.17
C ALA A 117 16.27 10.35 -34.78
N ALA A 118 15.58 10.87 -35.79
CA ALA A 118 15.87 12.18 -36.36
C ALA A 118 15.30 13.31 -35.49
N GLU A 119 14.17 13.08 -34.82
CA GLU A 119 13.48 14.07 -34.00
C GLU A 119 12.92 13.44 -32.72
N LEU A 120 12.91 14.21 -31.64
CA LEU A 120 12.19 13.98 -30.37
C LEU A 120 11.29 15.18 -30.09
N TYR A 121 10.04 14.91 -29.74
CA TYR A 121 9.09 15.88 -29.19
C TYR A 121 8.64 15.45 -27.80
N LEU A 122 8.52 16.42 -26.90
CA LEU A 122 7.81 16.30 -25.63
C LEU A 122 6.58 17.20 -25.68
N GLY A 123 5.46 16.74 -25.16
CA GLY A 123 4.21 17.49 -25.19
C GLY A 123 3.08 16.78 -24.45
N VAL A 124 1.86 17.09 -24.85
CA VAL A 124 0.63 16.51 -24.30
C VAL A 124 -0.30 16.07 -25.44
N MET A 125 -1.10 15.03 -25.19
CA MET A 125 -2.30 14.78 -26.00
C MET A 125 -3.39 15.79 -25.60
N LEU A 126 -4.14 16.28 -26.59
CA LEU A 126 -5.34 17.13 -26.42
C LEU A 126 -6.64 16.29 -26.52
N SER A 127 -6.57 15.25 -27.34
CA SER A 127 -7.57 14.20 -27.56
C SER A 127 -6.82 12.92 -27.95
N GLU A 128 -7.50 11.80 -28.17
CA GLU A 128 -6.87 10.53 -28.57
C GLU A 128 -6.09 10.62 -29.91
N THR A 129 -6.48 11.57 -30.77
CA THR A 129 -5.95 11.71 -32.13
C THR A 129 -5.12 12.98 -32.33
N GLU A 130 -4.96 13.84 -31.31
CA GLU A 130 -4.27 15.13 -31.43
C GLU A 130 -3.18 15.33 -30.37
N PHE A 131 -1.96 15.63 -30.83
CA PHE A 131 -0.78 15.89 -29.99
C PHE A 131 -0.32 17.34 -30.13
N VAL A 132 -0.07 17.99 -28.98
CA VAL A 132 0.44 19.35 -28.88
C VAL A 132 1.90 19.30 -28.39
N PRO A 133 2.89 19.46 -29.29
CA PRO A 133 4.29 19.55 -28.89
C PRO A 133 4.55 20.82 -28.07
N ARG A 134 5.30 20.67 -26.98
CA ARG A 134 5.74 21.76 -26.08
C ARG A 134 7.25 21.99 -26.15
N TRP A 135 8.03 20.97 -26.52
CA TRP A 135 9.48 21.06 -26.74
C TRP A 135 9.93 20.08 -27.83
N LYS A 136 11.01 20.42 -28.55
CA LYS A 136 11.60 19.64 -29.65
C LYS A 136 13.12 19.55 -29.51
N ASN A 137 13.69 18.41 -29.88
CA ASN A 137 15.13 18.22 -30.04
C ASN A 137 15.44 17.32 -31.26
N ILE A 138 16.57 17.57 -31.94
CA ILE A 138 17.03 16.84 -33.13
C ILE A 138 18.50 16.40 -33.04
N LEU A 139 19.16 16.63 -31.89
CA LEU A 139 20.60 16.47 -31.72
C LEU A 139 20.91 15.12 -31.05
N SER A 140 21.47 14.20 -31.83
CA SER A 140 21.95 12.89 -31.36
C SER A 140 20.90 12.06 -30.61
N VAL A 141 19.64 12.12 -31.05
CA VAL A 141 18.54 11.39 -30.42
C VAL A 141 18.69 9.88 -30.65
N SER A 142 18.52 9.09 -29.60
CA SER A 142 18.45 7.63 -29.70
C SER A 142 17.48 7.02 -28.68
N PHE A 143 16.62 6.13 -29.14
CA PHE A 143 15.66 5.36 -28.36
C PHE A 143 16.23 3.97 -28.06
N GLU A 144 16.10 3.52 -26.82
CA GLU A 144 16.47 2.18 -26.34
C GLU A 144 15.26 1.54 -25.66
N LEU A 145 14.86 0.35 -26.10
CA LEU A 145 13.80 -0.46 -25.49
C LEU A 145 14.41 -1.76 -24.95
N ASN A 146 14.21 -2.03 -23.66
CA ASN A 146 14.65 -3.26 -23.01
C ASN A 146 13.44 -3.97 -22.40
N LEU A 147 13.00 -5.05 -23.03
CA LEU A 147 11.79 -5.79 -22.65
C LEU A 147 12.00 -6.57 -21.36
N THR A 148 13.16 -7.20 -21.18
CA THR A 148 13.51 -7.99 -19.98
C THR A 148 13.51 -7.11 -18.73
N ALA A 149 14.18 -5.95 -18.80
CA ALA A 149 14.27 -5.00 -17.69
C ALA A 149 13.06 -4.06 -17.57
N ARG A 150 12.10 -4.14 -18.50
CA ARG A 150 10.91 -3.27 -18.60
C ARG A 150 11.26 -1.78 -18.60
N ARG A 151 12.21 -1.37 -19.44
CA ARG A 151 12.68 0.02 -19.54
C ARG A 151 12.62 0.57 -20.96
N ILE A 152 12.16 1.81 -21.06
CA ILE A 152 12.45 2.72 -22.18
C ILE A 152 13.53 3.69 -21.73
N ARG A 153 14.50 3.97 -22.60
CA ARG A 153 15.45 5.06 -22.45
C ARG A 153 15.48 5.91 -23.71
N VAL A 154 15.56 7.23 -23.52
CA VAL A 154 15.74 8.20 -24.60
C VAL A 154 16.97 9.02 -24.28
N TYR A 155 17.98 8.97 -25.14
CA TYR A 155 19.19 9.81 -25.02
C TYR A 155 19.12 10.92 -26.07
N PHE A 156 19.63 12.10 -25.74
CA PHE A 156 19.75 13.25 -26.66
C PHE A 156 20.86 14.20 -26.18
N ASN A 157 21.34 15.07 -27.06
CA ASN A 157 22.24 16.18 -26.72
C ASN A 157 21.45 17.49 -26.63
N HIS A 158 21.77 18.35 -25.66
CA HIS A 158 21.10 19.65 -25.46
C HIS A 158 22.05 20.63 -24.76
N LEU A 159 22.16 21.87 -25.24
CA LEU A 159 23.01 22.91 -24.64
C LEU A 159 24.45 22.46 -24.33
N GLY A 160 25.04 21.66 -25.23
CA GLY A 160 26.41 21.14 -25.13
C GLY A 160 26.60 19.91 -24.22
N ASP A 161 25.57 19.43 -23.52
CA ASP A 161 25.64 18.24 -22.66
C ASP A 161 24.77 17.08 -23.20
N ARG A 162 25.08 15.84 -22.79
CA ARG A 162 24.29 14.65 -23.14
C ARG A 162 23.39 14.21 -22.00
N TYR A 163 22.12 13.96 -22.32
CA TYR A 163 21.07 13.58 -21.39
C TYR A 163 20.57 12.16 -21.65
N ARG A 164 19.94 11.57 -20.63
CA ARG A 164 19.20 10.31 -20.70
C ARG A 164 17.92 10.43 -19.87
N LEU A 165 16.78 10.21 -20.52
CA LEU A 165 15.50 9.92 -19.90
C LEU A 165 15.38 8.40 -19.72
N GLU A 166 14.77 7.95 -18.62
CA GLU A 166 14.51 6.55 -18.34
C GLU A 166 13.09 6.39 -17.76
N LEU A 167 12.27 5.56 -18.40
CA LEU A 167 10.88 5.26 -18.00
C LEU A 167 10.70 3.76 -17.77
N ASP A 168 9.73 3.39 -16.95
CA ASP A 168 9.24 2.01 -16.86
C ASP A 168 8.27 1.71 -18.01
N THR A 169 8.35 0.54 -18.64
CA THR A 169 7.33 0.15 -19.63
C THR A 169 5.98 -0.14 -18.97
N ALA A 170 5.96 -0.42 -17.67
CA ALA A 170 4.70 -0.49 -16.93
C ALA A 170 3.99 0.88 -16.85
N ASP A 171 4.72 1.99 -16.79
CA ASP A 171 4.15 3.32 -16.56
C ASP A 171 3.54 3.97 -17.81
N LEU A 172 3.58 3.32 -18.97
CA LEU A 172 2.84 3.76 -20.16
C LEU A 172 1.32 3.70 -19.91
N VAL A 173 0.57 4.73 -20.34
CA VAL A 173 -0.90 4.77 -20.28
C VAL A 173 -1.47 3.62 -21.10
N ASP A 174 -1.10 3.61 -22.37
CA ASP A 174 -1.45 2.67 -23.44
C ASP A 174 -0.19 1.93 -23.93
N SER A 175 -0.37 1.05 -24.91
CA SER A 175 0.70 0.62 -25.83
C SER A 175 1.47 1.81 -26.43
N ILE A 176 2.71 1.57 -26.85
CA ILE A 176 3.42 2.46 -27.77
C ILE A 176 2.70 2.46 -29.12
N ASN A 177 2.21 3.61 -29.56
CA ASN A 177 1.56 3.79 -30.85
C ASN A 177 2.62 3.93 -31.95
N LEU A 178 2.53 3.08 -32.98
CA LEU A 178 3.38 3.12 -34.17
C LEU A 178 2.57 3.62 -35.36
N THR A 179 3.12 4.58 -36.09
CA THR A 179 2.62 5.04 -37.39
C THR A 179 3.73 4.94 -38.43
N ARG A 180 3.44 4.31 -39.57
CA ARG A 180 4.38 4.20 -40.71
C ARG A 180 4.03 5.24 -41.77
N LYS A 181 5.04 5.88 -42.39
CA LYS A 181 4.89 6.89 -43.44
C LYS A 181 5.85 6.59 -44.59
N HIS A 182 5.32 6.47 -45.81
CA HIS A 182 6.14 6.35 -47.02
C HIS A 182 6.65 7.74 -47.44
N ALA A 183 7.96 7.98 -47.30
CA ALA A 183 8.59 9.22 -47.72
C ALA A 183 9.33 9.04 -49.05
N ARG A 184 9.40 10.10 -49.87
CA ARG A 184 10.08 10.10 -51.19
C ARG A 184 11.60 9.81 -51.15
N LYS A 185 12.18 9.55 -49.97
CA LYS A 185 13.60 9.18 -49.76
C LYS A 185 13.81 8.03 -48.76
N GLY A 186 12.77 7.29 -48.37
CA GLY A 186 12.91 6.14 -47.47
C GLY A 186 11.65 5.78 -46.66
N ALA A 187 11.75 4.73 -45.85
CA ALA A 187 10.72 4.40 -44.87
C ALA A 187 10.88 5.27 -43.62
N ALA A 188 9.84 6.01 -43.27
CA ALA A 188 9.76 6.75 -42.02
C ALA A 188 8.83 6.04 -41.05
N ALA A 189 9.29 5.84 -39.81
CA ALA A 189 8.47 5.32 -38.72
C ALA A 189 8.34 6.41 -37.64
N GLN A 190 7.15 6.56 -37.08
CA GLN A 190 6.88 7.47 -35.98
C GLN A 190 6.36 6.68 -34.79
N ILE A 191 7.01 6.85 -33.64
CA ILE A 191 6.56 6.33 -32.36
C ILE A 191 5.92 7.48 -31.58
N LEU A 192 4.80 7.19 -30.90
CA LEU A 192 4.20 8.07 -29.90
C LEU A 192 3.75 7.23 -28.69
N PHE A 193 4.03 7.71 -27.47
CA PHE A 193 3.51 7.10 -26.25
C PHE A 193 3.31 8.15 -25.15
N THR A 194 2.36 7.90 -24.25
CA THR A 194 2.12 8.72 -23.05
C THR A 194 2.42 7.91 -21.81
N SER A 195 3.13 8.50 -20.84
CA SER A 195 3.39 7.90 -19.53
C SER A 195 2.42 8.44 -18.47
N ARG A 196 2.13 7.66 -17.44
CA ARG A 196 1.45 8.12 -16.20
C ARG A 196 2.40 8.85 -15.25
N CYS A 197 3.71 8.77 -15.50
CA CYS A 197 4.79 9.21 -14.59
C CYS A 197 5.89 9.95 -15.35
N ALA A 198 6.51 10.94 -14.70
CA ALA A 198 7.66 11.66 -15.24
C ALA A 198 8.86 10.74 -15.53
N PRO A 199 9.69 11.02 -16.56
CA PRO A 199 10.91 10.27 -16.82
C PRO A 199 11.99 10.54 -15.76
N LYS A 200 12.77 9.51 -15.42
CA LYS A 200 13.98 9.68 -14.59
C LYS A 200 15.06 10.36 -15.43
N VAL A 201 15.33 11.64 -15.15
CA VAL A 201 16.25 12.50 -15.93
C VAL A 201 17.69 12.38 -15.43
N TRP A 202 18.64 12.15 -16.35
CA TRP A 202 20.07 12.02 -16.08
C TRP A 202 20.91 12.85 -17.06
N LYS A 203 22.11 13.25 -16.64
CA LYS A 203 23.08 14.06 -17.40
C LYS A 203 24.49 13.47 -17.30
N THR A 204 25.29 13.50 -18.37
CA THR A 204 26.67 12.97 -18.35
C THR A 204 27.59 13.73 -17.38
N LYS A 205 28.38 12.99 -16.59
CA LYS A 205 29.48 13.54 -15.77
C LYS A 205 30.50 14.25 -16.68
N ARG A 206 30.88 15.48 -16.35
CA ARG A 206 32.01 16.19 -16.99
C ARG A 206 33.31 15.76 -16.31
N GLY A 207 34.25 15.19 -17.08
CA GLY A 207 35.57 14.79 -16.60
C GLY A 207 36.70 15.55 -17.34
N PRO A 208 37.93 15.53 -16.82
CA PRO A 208 39.08 16.17 -17.48
C PRO A 208 39.48 15.41 -18.75
N THR A 209 39.58 16.14 -19.87
CA THR A 209 40.29 15.84 -21.15
C THR A 209 40.36 14.37 -21.62
N ASP A 210 39.73 14.11 -22.76
CA ASP A 210 39.32 12.81 -23.31
C ASP A 210 40.45 11.90 -23.88
N GLN A 211 41.59 11.77 -23.19
CA GLN A 211 42.80 11.09 -23.72
C GLN A 211 43.28 9.82 -22.98
N THR A 212 42.69 9.43 -21.85
CA THR A 212 43.14 8.24 -21.06
C THR A 212 42.03 7.21 -20.78
N MET A 213 41.12 7.01 -21.73
CA MET A 213 40.08 5.96 -21.67
C MET A 213 40.63 4.55 -21.97
N VAL A 214 41.24 3.90 -20.98
CA VAL A 214 41.55 2.47 -21.03
C VAL A 214 40.25 1.66 -21.15
N LYS A 215 40.19 0.73 -22.11
CA LYS A 215 39.04 -0.17 -22.32
C LYS A 215 38.91 -1.21 -21.20
N THR A 216 38.28 -0.84 -20.09
CA THR A 216 37.78 -1.83 -19.12
C THR A 216 36.61 -2.61 -19.73
N SER A 217 36.56 -3.91 -19.44
CA SER A 217 35.56 -4.84 -19.97
C SER A 217 34.16 -4.58 -19.40
N ARG A 218 33.13 -5.03 -20.15
CA ARG A 218 31.67 -4.89 -19.92
C ARG A 218 31.26 -4.62 -18.46
N GLY A 219 31.28 -3.35 -18.04
CA GLY A 219 30.89 -2.95 -16.69
C GLY A 219 30.55 -1.47 -16.56
N ASN A 220 29.39 -1.17 -15.95
CA ASN A 220 29.03 0.13 -15.38
C ASN A 220 29.11 1.38 -16.29
N LEU A 221 28.45 1.33 -17.46
CA LEU A 221 28.05 2.55 -18.20
C LEU A 221 27.28 3.55 -17.32
N GLN A 222 26.60 3.04 -16.29
CA GLN A 222 25.81 3.80 -15.31
C GLN A 222 26.65 4.73 -14.42
N ARG A 223 27.96 4.51 -14.26
CA ARG A 223 28.87 5.43 -13.53
C ARG A 223 29.19 6.72 -14.32
N ARG A 224 28.71 6.87 -15.57
CA ARG A 224 28.96 8.05 -16.43
C ARG A 224 27.90 9.15 -16.37
N PHE A 225 26.83 8.99 -15.58
CA PHE A 225 25.71 9.93 -15.51
C PHE A 225 25.37 10.29 -14.05
N ASP A 226 25.06 11.57 -13.81
CA ASP A 226 24.43 12.06 -12.58
C ASP A 226 22.92 12.20 -12.74
N ARG A 227 22.19 12.07 -11.63
CA ARG A 227 20.74 12.31 -11.60
C ARG A 227 20.50 13.82 -11.48
N ILE A 228 19.57 14.33 -12.28
CA ILE A 228 19.19 15.75 -12.27
C ILE A 228 17.67 15.92 -12.20
N ILE A 229 17.26 17.14 -11.86
CA ILE A 229 15.84 17.53 -11.70
C ILE A 229 15.38 18.59 -12.72
N ASN A 230 16.30 19.45 -13.17
CA ASN A 230 16.02 20.61 -14.01
C ASN A 230 16.82 20.52 -15.31
N VAL A 231 16.17 20.74 -16.46
CA VAL A 231 16.82 20.94 -17.75
C VAL A 231 16.29 22.25 -18.34
N PRO A 232 17.14 23.25 -18.63
CA PRO A 232 16.70 24.50 -19.23
C PRO A 232 16.17 24.30 -20.66
N VAL A 233 15.13 25.03 -21.05
CA VAL A 233 14.54 24.89 -22.40
C VAL A 233 15.49 25.36 -23.52
N ASN A 234 16.31 26.39 -23.26
CA ASN A 234 17.26 27.00 -24.20
C ASN A 234 18.45 27.66 -23.45
N GLU A 235 19.36 28.33 -24.17
CA GLU A 235 20.55 28.97 -23.59
C GLU A 235 20.23 30.15 -22.66
N SER A 236 19.26 31.01 -23.04
CA SER A 236 18.82 32.14 -22.21
C SER A 236 18.24 31.64 -20.87
N ALA A 237 17.47 30.56 -20.93
CA ALA A 237 16.95 29.84 -19.77
C ALA A 237 18.05 29.21 -18.90
N ALA A 238 19.15 28.74 -19.48
CA ALA A 238 20.29 28.23 -18.71
C ALA A 238 20.99 29.33 -17.91
N ILE A 239 21.10 30.56 -18.47
CA ILE A 239 21.60 31.73 -17.75
C ILE A 239 20.68 32.06 -16.56
N VAL A 240 19.36 31.97 -16.71
CA VAL A 240 18.40 32.17 -15.61
C VAL A 240 18.50 31.06 -14.56
N ALA A 241 18.56 29.79 -14.98
CA ALA A 241 18.64 28.63 -14.09
C ALA A 241 19.92 28.59 -13.23
N ASN A 242 21.00 29.22 -13.70
CA ASN A 242 22.28 29.34 -12.98
C ASN A 242 22.32 30.52 -11.99
N LYS A 243 21.31 31.39 -11.92
CA LYS A 243 21.25 32.46 -10.92
C LYS A 243 20.89 31.89 -9.53
N PRO A 244 21.44 32.44 -8.44
CA PRO A 244 21.06 32.02 -7.08
C PRO A 244 19.57 32.30 -6.85
N LYS A 245 18.80 31.25 -6.54
CA LYS A 245 17.36 31.37 -6.26
C LYS A 245 17.11 32.27 -5.04
N ALA A 246 16.12 33.16 -5.16
CA ALA A 246 15.57 33.85 -3.99
C ALA A 246 14.91 32.85 -3.02
N ARG A 247 14.73 33.24 -1.75
CA ARG A 247 14.01 32.43 -0.74
C ARG A 247 12.51 32.43 -1.01
N SER A 248 12.07 31.64 -1.99
CA SER A 248 10.68 31.46 -2.40
C SER A 248 10.16 30.05 -2.06
N PRO A 249 8.87 29.89 -1.72
CA PRO A 249 8.26 28.57 -1.51
C PRO A 249 8.25 27.77 -2.82
N VAL A 250 8.13 26.45 -2.70
CA VAL A 250 8.07 25.55 -3.86
C VAL A 250 6.62 25.45 -4.34
N PHE A 251 6.41 25.66 -5.63
CA PHE A 251 5.09 25.61 -6.29
C PHE A 251 4.85 24.25 -6.97
N PRO A 252 3.58 23.88 -7.27
CA PRO A 252 3.24 22.61 -7.93
C PRO A 252 3.47 22.59 -9.46
N PHE A 253 4.16 23.59 -10.02
CA PHE A 253 4.45 23.70 -11.46
C PHE A 253 5.95 23.94 -11.71
N ALA A 254 6.46 23.48 -12.85
CA ALA A 254 7.81 23.82 -13.29
C ALA A 254 7.88 25.28 -13.75
N ALA A 255 8.99 25.97 -13.48
CA ALA A 255 9.20 27.32 -14.00
C ALA A 255 9.36 27.30 -15.53
N GLU A 256 8.82 28.29 -16.24
CA GLU A 256 8.70 28.31 -17.71
C GLU A 256 10.03 28.17 -18.48
N TYR A 257 11.15 28.50 -17.83
CA TYR A 257 12.49 28.34 -18.37
C TYR A 257 13.02 26.89 -18.27
N LEU A 258 12.25 25.94 -17.74
CA LEU A 258 12.60 24.53 -17.60
C LEU A 258 11.67 23.63 -18.42
N ILE A 259 12.18 22.48 -18.85
CA ILE A 259 11.37 21.42 -19.47
C ILE A 259 10.47 20.81 -18.38
N ASP A 260 9.14 20.94 -18.51
CA ASP A 260 8.19 20.38 -17.55
C ASP A 260 7.99 18.87 -17.78
N PHE A 261 8.95 18.07 -17.30
CA PHE A 261 8.89 16.61 -17.32
C PHE A 261 7.75 16.01 -16.48
N ASN A 262 7.12 16.79 -15.60
CA ASN A 262 6.01 16.34 -14.77
C ASN A 262 4.66 16.44 -15.52
N LYS A 263 4.55 17.31 -16.54
CA LYS A 263 3.33 17.47 -17.35
C LYS A 263 3.48 17.04 -18.81
N TRP A 264 4.66 17.18 -19.42
CA TRP A 264 4.86 16.82 -20.83
C TRP A 264 5.15 15.33 -20.99
N LEU A 265 4.18 14.52 -20.54
CA LEU A 265 4.27 13.07 -20.40
C LEU A 265 4.05 12.29 -21.70
N SER A 266 3.74 12.99 -22.80
CA SER A 266 3.58 12.41 -24.14
C SER A 266 4.85 12.65 -24.96
N PHE A 267 5.45 11.55 -25.42
CA PHE A 267 6.71 11.49 -26.17
C PHE A 267 6.39 11.12 -27.61
N SER A 268 6.97 11.82 -28.59
CA SER A 268 6.97 11.36 -29.99
C SER A 268 8.37 11.40 -30.59
N MET A 269 8.72 10.37 -31.35
CA MET A 269 10.02 10.23 -32.00
C MET A 269 9.85 9.78 -33.45
N THR A 270 10.60 10.40 -34.36
CA THR A 270 10.58 10.10 -35.80
C THR A 270 11.89 9.42 -36.20
N PHE A 271 11.78 8.25 -36.84
CA PHE A 271 12.90 7.41 -37.27
C PHE A 271 12.97 7.41 -38.80
N LEU A 272 14.16 7.65 -39.34
CA LEU A 272 14.47 7.54 -40.76
C LEU A 272 15.35 6.29 -40.94
N LEU A 273 14.78 5.22 -41.48
CA LEU A 273 15.38 3.88 -41.44
C LEU A 273 15.93 3.47 -42.81
N SER A 274 17.15 2.94 -42.84
CA SER A 274 17.67 2.18 -43.98
C SER A 274 16.94 0.84 -44.10
N GLN A 275 17.00 0.16 -45.24
CA GLN A 275 16.38 -1.17 -45.38
C GLN A 275 16.93 -2.19 -44.36
N GLU A 276 18.22 -2.12 -44.04
CA GLU A 276 18.85 -2.98 -43.03
C GLU A 276 18.34 -2.69 -41.61
N SER A 277 18.29 -1.41 -41.22
CA SER A 277 17.75 -1.00 -39.92
C SER A 277 16.24 -1.25 -39.80
N MET A 278 15.50 -1.18 -40.91
CA MET A 278 14.06 -1.46 -40.95
C MET A 278 13.74 -2.90 -40.56
N THR A 279 14.58 -3.87 -40.94
CA THR A 279 14.42 -5.28 -40.52
C THR A 279 14.55 -5.42 -39.01
N GLN A 280 15.58 -4.83 -38.39
CA GLN A 280 15.75 -4.86 -36.93
C GLN A 280 14.63 -4.09 -36.20
N PHE A 281 14.16 -2.98 -36.77
CA PHE A 281 13.03 -2.21 -36.23
C PHE A 281 11.73 -3.01 -36.28
N ASN A 282 11.46 -3.74 -37.36
CA ASN A 282 10.29 -4.63 -37.45
C ASN A 282 10.36 -5.77 -36.42
N VAL A 283 11.54 -6.36 -36.17
CA VAL A 283 11.73 -7.34 -35.09
C VAL A 283 11.43 -6.71 -33.71
N MET A 284 11.93 -5.49 -33.42
CA MET A 284 11.56 -4.79 -32.19
C MET A 284 10.04 -4.61 -32.06
N VAL A 285 9.37 -4.19 -33.14
CA VAL A 285 7.91 -3.95 -33.13
C VAL A 285 7.15 -5.24 -32.86
N GLN A 286 7.51 -6.34 -33.52
CA GLN A 286 6.89 -7.66 -33.32
C GLN A 286 7.10 -8.15 -31.88
N THR A 287 8.34 -8.18 -31.39
CA THR A 287 8.64 -8.63 -30.02
C THR A 287 8.09 -7.68 -28.94
N ALA A 288 7.87 -6.40 -29.25
CA ALA A 288 7.15 -5.49 -28.34
C ALA A 288 5.63 -5.73 -28.36
N ALA A 289 5.04 -6.09 -29.50
CA ALA A 289 3.63 -6.46 -29.60
C ALA A 289 3.32 -7.78 -28.85
N GLU A 290 4.22 -8.76 -28.88
CA GLU A 290 4.15 -9.99 -28.05
C GLU A 290 4.05 -9.69 -26.53
N TYR A 291 4.54 -8.53 -26.09
CA TYR A 291 4.49 -8.06 -24.70
C TYR A 291 3.32 -7.08 -24.44
N ASN A 292 2.41 -6.89 -25.41
CA ASN A 292 1.36 -5.87 -25.44
C ASN A 292 1.87 -4.42 -25.31
N LEU A 293 3.15 -4.17 -25.61
CA LEU A 293 3.77 -2.86 -25.49
C LEU A 293 3.72 -2.03 -26.77
N MET A 294 3.22 -2.56 -27.89
CA MET A 294 3.22 -1.85 -29.17
C MET A 294 1.99 -2.18 -30.02
N LEU A 295 1.34 -1.15 -30.58
CA LEU A 295 0.21 -1.26 -31.50
C LEU A 295 0.40 -0.30 -32.68
N GLU A 296 0.03 -0.74 -33.89
CA GLU A 296 -0.07 0.17 -35.04
C GLU A 296 -1.42 0.90 -34.98
N ARG A 297 -1.38 2.24 -35.01
CA ARG A 297 -2.57 3.11 -34.97
C ARG A 297 -2.48 4.20 -36.05
N PRO A 298 -3.62 4.81 -36.46
CA PRO A 298 -3.63 5.92 -37.40
C PRO A 298 -2.71 7.09 -36.99
N PRO A 299 -2.28 7.95 -37.94
CA PRO A 299 -1.41 9.08 -37.62
C PRO A 299 -2.08 10.07 -36.67
N VAL A 300 -1.44 10.31 -35.51
CA VAL A 300 -1.82 11.40 -34.61
C VAL A 300 -1.52 12.76 -35.27
N ALA A 301 -2.49 13.66 -35.26
CA ALA A 301 -2.37 15.01 -35.81
C ALA A 301 -1.55 15.91 -34.87
N PHE A 302 -0.57 16.61 -35.41
CA PHE A 302 0.22 17.58 -34.65
C PHE A 302 -0.48 18.94 -34.71
N ARG A 303 -0.93 19.45 -33.57
CA ARG A 303 -1.55 20.77 -33.45
C ARG A 303 -0.56 21.77 -32.82
N PRO A 304 -0.48 23.03 -33.29
CA PRO A 304 0.24 24.06 -32.54
C PRO A 304 -0.41 24.25 -31.16
N PRO A 305 0.33 24.72 -30.14
CA PRO A 305 -0.27 25.19 -28.90
C PRO A 305 -1.38 26.23 -29.20
N PRO A 306 -2.56 26.15 -28.56
CA PRO A 306 -3.67 27.05 -28.85
C PRO A 306 -3.29 28.49 -28.54
N GLN A 307 -3.44 29.37 -29.53
CA GLN A 307 -3.05 30.79 -29.42
C GLN A 307 -4.17 31.69 -28.86
N SER A 308 -5.41 31.18 -28.77
CA SER A 308 -6.62 31.95 -28.46
C SER A 308 -7.45 31.44 -27.28
N ARG A 309 -7.00 30.40 -26.56
CA ARG A 309 -7.62 29.95 -25.30
C ARG A 309 -6.81 30.43 -24.11
N THR A 310 -7.48 30.92 -23.07
CA THR A 310 -6.86 31.36 -21.82
C THR A 310 -6.26 30.15 -21.10
N PHE A 311 -4.94 30.00 -21.14
CA PHE A 311 -4.26 28.88 -20.49
C PHE A 311 -4.09 29.14 -18.98
N TYR A 312 -5.07 28.72 -18.18
CA TYR A 312 -5.06 28.95 -16.73
C TYR A 312 -3.98 28.12 -16.01
N ASN A 313 -2.81 28.72 -15.79
CA ASN A 313 -1.74 28.13 -15.00
C ASN A 313 -2.08 28.15 -13.49
N HIS A 314 -1.28 27.51 -12.63
CA HIS A 314 -1.57 27.42 -11.19
C HIS A 314 -1.81 28.79 -10.52
N VAL A 315 -1.08 29.83 -10.91
CA VAL A 315 -1.22 31.18 -10.34
C VAL A 315 -2.55 31.82 -10.75
N GLU A 316 -3.03 31.54 -11.95
CA GLU A 316 -4.35 32.01 -12.42
C GLU A 316 -5.50 31.21 -11.82
N ARG A 317 -5.36 29.87 -11.73
CA ARG A 317 -6.31 29.02 -11.00
C ARG A 317 -6.44 29.44 -9.54
N ALA A 318 -5.32 29.72 -8.87
CA ALA A 318 -5.27 30.23 -7.50
C ALA A 318 -5.78 31.68 -7.31
N ARG A 319 -5.96 32.44 -8.40
CA ARG A 319 -6.65 33.74 -8.38
C ARG A 319 -8.15 33.59 -8.60
N CYS A 320 -8.56 32.69 -9.49
CA CYS A 320 -9.96 32.49 -9.89
C CYS A 320 -10.76 31.62 -8.91
N VAL A 321 -10.13 30.62 -8.28
CA VAL A 321 -10.78 29.69 -7.36
C VAL A 321 -10.40 30.09 -5.93
N GLU A 322 -11.32 30.69 -5.20
CA GLU A 322 -11.07 31.12 -3.81
C GLU A 322 -11.27 29.99 -2.79
N ASP A 323 -12.14 29.02 -3.09
CA ASP A 323 -12.31 27.84 -2.24
C ASP A 323 -11.06 26.96 -2.29
N PHE A 324 -10.50 26.65 -1.12
CA PHE A 324 -9.24 25.93 -1.02
C PHE A 324 -9.38 24.44 -1.34
N ASP A 325 -10.53 23.84 -1.12
CA ASP A 325 -10.73 22.39 -1.28
C ASP A 325 -11.05 22.04 -2.74
N ILE A 326 -11.84 22.87 -3.42
CA ILE A 326 -11.97 22.84 -4.88
C ILE A 326 -10.61 23.06 -5.53
N LEU A 327 -9.83 24.07 -5.12
CA LEU A 327 -8.50 24.32 -5.69
C LEU A 327 -7.53 23.16 -5.43
N TYR A 328 -7.52 22.60 -4.22
CA TYR A 328 -6.67 21.44 -3.88
C TYR A 328 -7.06 20.19 -4.67
N LEU A 329 -8.36 19.92 -4.85
CA LEU A 329 -8.85 18.80 -5.64
C LEU A 329 -8.63 18.99 -7.14
N LEU A 330 -8.72 20.22 -7.66
CA LEU A 330 -8.38 20.53 -9.05
C LEU A 330 -6.88 20.32 -9.32
N GLU A 331 -5.99 20.79 -8.43
CA GLU A 331 -4.56 20.50 -8.55
C GLU A 331 -4.25 19.01 -8.34
N ALA A 332 -5.05 18.27 -7.55
CA ALA A 332 -4.96 16.81 -7.48
C ALA A 332 -5.32 16.16 -8.82
N ALA A 333 -6.46 16.52 -9.43
CA ALA A 333 -6.90 15.99 -10.73
C ALA A 333 -5.90 16.27 -11.86
N ILE A 334 -5.28 17.46 -11.88
CA ILE A 334 -4.24 17.81 -12.85
C ILE A 334 -2.96 17.00 -12.57
N SER A 335 -2.51 16.93 -11.32
CA SER A 335 -1.27 16.24 -10.96
C SER A 335 -1.38 14.70 -10.88
N THR A 336 -2.58 14.13 -11.04
CA THR A 336 -2.81 12.71 -11.34
C THR A 336 -3.04 12.43 -12.83
N ASN A 337 -3.00 13.45 -13.69
CA ASN A 337 -3.40 13.38 -15.10
C ASN A 337 -4.83 12.83 -15.29
N THR A 338 -5.74 13.14 -14.35
CA THR A 338 -7.18 12.92 -14.52
C THR A 338 -7.77 13.98 -15.46
N PHE A 339 -7.31 15.23 -15.33
CA PHE A 339 -7.51 16.30 -16.30
C PHE A 339 -6.16 16.77 -16.85
N ASN A 340 -6.14 17.25 -18.09
CA ASN A 340 -5.01 18.04 -18.60
C ASN A 340 -5.34 19.53 -18.47
N GLU A 341 -4.36 20.35 -18.11
CA GLU A 341 -4.56 21.81 -18.00
C GLU A 341 -4.81 22.50 -19.35
N ILE A 342 -4.52 21.85 -20.50
CA ILE A 342 -4.90 22.34 -21.83
C ILE A 342 -6.39 22.13 -22.16
N ASN A 343 -7.07 21.24 -21.42
CA ASN A 343 -8.51 20.93 -21.56
C ASN A 343 -9.37 21.70 -20.54
N LEU A 344 -8.78 22.62 -19.76
CA LEU A 344 -9.51 23.53 -18.86
C LEU A 344 -9.78 24.84 -19.59
N ASP A 345 -10.99 24.97 -20.15
CA ASP A 345 -11.43 26.19 -20.82
C ASP A 345 -12.12 27.20 -19.90
N ASP A 346 -12.42 28.37 -20.48
CA ASP A 346 -13.05 29.47 -19.79
C ASP A 346 -14.40 29.07 -19.17
N ASP A 347 -15.20 28.22 -19.81
CA ASP A 347 -16.45 27.68 -19.26
C ASP A 347 -16.23 26.85 -17.99
N PHE A 348 -15.26 25.94 -18.01
CA PHE A 348 -14.88 25.16 -16.81
C PHE A 348 -14.43 26.09 -15.68
N MET A 349 -13.59 27.08 -16.01
CA MET A 349 -13.11 28.04 -15.03
C MET A 349 -14.19 28.99 -14.53
N ASP A 350 -15.20 29.33 -15.34
CA ASP A 350 -16.35 30.11 -14.93
C ASP A 350 -17.28 29.35 -13.99
N ILE A 351 -17.47 28.05 -14.19
CA ILE A 351 -18.11 27.17 -13.20
C ILE A 351 -17.30 27.24 -11.90
N MET A 352 -15.98 27.03 -11.94
CA MET A 352 -15.13 27.03 -10.74
C MET A 352 -15.11 28.38 -10.00
N LYS A 353 -15.22 29.52 -10.71
CA LYS A 353 -15.42 30.86 -10.11
C LYS A 353 -16.79 30.98 -9.42
N ARG A 354 -17.85 30.39 -9.99
CA ARG A 354 -19.24 30.48 -9.50
C ARG A 354 -19.54 29.61 -8.28
N ILE A 355 -18.75 28.56 -8.00
CA ILE A 355 -18.97 27.63 -6.87
C ILE A 355 -19.09 28.37 -5.52
N LEU A 356 -18.42 29.50 -5.33
CA LEU A 356 -18.48 30.32 -4.10
C LEU A 356 -19.86 30.95 -3.82
N ARG A 357 -20.77 30.92 -4.80
CA ARG A 357 -22.18 31.35 -4.66
C ARG A 357 -23.14 30.16 -4.49
N LEU A 358 -22.60 28.94 -4.44
CA LEU A 358 -23.30 27.67 -4.34
C LEU A 358 -22.73 26.87 -3.17
N ASP A 359 -23.20 25.64 -2.97
CA ASP A 359 -22.51 24.67 -2.13
C ASP A 359 -21.27 24.11 -2.87
N ALA A 360 -20.10 24.13 -2.23
CA ALA A 360 -18.87 23.54 -2.75
C ALA A 360 -18.80 22.01 -2.56
N ARG A 361 -19.68 21.41 -1.74
CA ARG A 361 -19.65 19.98 -1.40
C ARG A 361 -19.94 19.07 -2.61
N PRO A 362 -20.95 19.31 -3.47
CA PRO A 362 -21.21 18.46 -4.63
C PRO A 362 -20.02 18.45 -5.61
N TYR A 363 -19.47 19.63 -5.91
CA TYR A 363 -18.29 19.76 -6.78
C TYR A 363 -17.05 19.08 -6.18
N SER A 364 -16.83 19.21 -4.87
CA SER A 364 -15.73 18.52 -4.16
C SER A 364 -15.89 17.00 -4.25
N ASN A 365 -17.09 16.48 -4.00
CA ASN A 365 -17.38 15.05 -4.08
C ASN A 365 -17.30 14.52 -5.53
N ALA A 366 -17.74 15.29 -6.52
CA ALA A 366 -17.61 14.95 -7.94
C ALA A 366 -16.12 14.90 -8.38
N LEU A 367 -15.29 15.86 -7.98
CA LEU A 367 -13.84 15.82 -8.23
C LEU A 367 -13.19 14.61 -7.54
N ILE A 368 -13.57 14.30 -6.29
CA ILE A 368 -13.11 13.11 -5.58
C ILE A 368 -13.51 11.83 -6.32
N HIS A 369 -14.73 11.76 -6.87
CA HIS A 369 -15.22 10.63 -7.67
C HIS A 369 -14.40 10.45 -8.96
N LEU A 370 -14.22 11.51 -9.75
CA LEU A 370 -13.46 11.47 -11.00
C LEU A 370 -11.98 11.09 -10.79
N ILE A 371 -11.32 11.63 -9.75
CA ILE A 371 -9.96 11.24 -9.38
C ILE A 371 -9.92 9.77 -8.92
N LYS A 372 -10.96 9.28 -8.22
CA LYS A 372 -11.07 7.87 -7.79
C LYS A 372 -11.24 6.89 -8.96
N LYS A 373 -11.83 7.29 -10.09
CA LYS A 373 -11.88 6.46 -11.33
C LYS A 373 -10.48 6.15 -11.87
N ASN A 374 -9.49 7.04 -11.68
CA ASN A 374 -8.10 6.86 -12.17
C ASN A 374 -8.02 6.76 -13.71
N GLU A 375 -8.90 7.49 -14.39
CA GLU A 375 -9.01 7.61 -15.85
C GLU A 375 -8.67 9.05 -16.30
N HIS A 376 -8.55 9.28 -17.60
CA HIS A 376 -8.30 10.60 -18.18
C HIS A 376 -9.55 11.14 -18.87
N PHE A 377 -9.96 12.37 -18.54
CA PHE A 377 -11.16 13.01 -19.09
C PHE A 377 -10.77 14.14 -20.03
N TRP A 378 -10.92 13.91 -21.35
CA TRP A 378 -10.65 14.90 -22.40
C TRP A 378 -11.57 16.12 -22.34
N ARG A 379 -12.74 16.01 -21.69
CA ARG A 379 -13.74 17.08 -21.53
C ARG A 379 -14.11 17.24 -20.04
N PRO A 380 -13.28 17.94 -19.23
CA PRO A 380 -13.47 18.06 -17.77
C PRO A 380 -14.80 18.70 -17.36
N ASN A 381 -15.31 19.65 -18.16
CA ASN A 381 -16.59 20.34 -17.92
C ASN A 381 -17.77 19.37 -17.91
N ASP A 382 -17.86 18.54 -18.95
CA ASP A 382 -18.95 17.58 -19.12
C ASP A 382 -18.84 16.43 -18.12
N ALA A 383 -17.63 15.92 -17.84
CA ALA A 383 -17.41 14.89 -16.83
C ALA A 383 -17.82 15.33 -15.41
N VAL A 384 -17.70 16.62 -15.07
CA VAL A 384 -18.20 17.17 -13.79
C VAL A 384 -19.72 17.30 -13.80
N LYS A 385 -20.31 17.80 -14.90
CA LYS A 385 -21.78 17.91 -15.06
C LYS A 385 -22.46 16.54 -14.99
N GLU A 386 -21.95 15.54 -15.72
CA GLU A 386 -22.43 14.16 -15.76
C GLU A 386 -22.53 13.56 -14.35
N VAL A 387 -21.45 13.67 -13.56
CA VAL A 387 -21.44 13.15 -12.18
C VAL A 387 -22.47 13.89 -11.32
N LEU A 388 -22.52 15.22 -11.39
CA LEU A 388 -23.48 16.03 -10.60
C LEU A 388 -24.95 15.73 -10.94
N ASN A 389 -25.25 15.38 -12.20
CA ASN A 389 -26.60 15.03 -12.64
C ASN A 389 -27.03 13.59 -12.27
N THR A 390 -26.09 12.70 -11.93
CA THR A 390 -26.36 11.26 -11.74
C THR A 390 -26.88 10.87 -10.34
N ASP A 391 -26.61 11.65 -9.28
CA ASP A 391 -27.06 11.33 -7.90
C ASP A 391 -27.29 12.61 -7.07
N SER A 392 -28.40 12.70 -6.35
CA SER A 392 -28.72 13.82 -5.44
C SER A 392 -27.97 13.75 -4.10
N ASN A 393 -27.27 12.65 -3.78
CA ASN A 393 -26.53 12.48 -2.53
C ASN A 393 -25.21 13.28 -2.44
N TRP A 394 -24.71 13.89 -3.52
CA TRP A 394 -23.38 14.53 -3.53
C TRP A 394 -23.20 15.68 -2.53
N SER A 395 -24.27 16.25 -1.97
CA SER A 395 -24.21 17.28 -0.92
C SER A 395 -23.92 16.74 0.50
N LYS A 396 -23.95 15.41 0.70
CA LYS A 396 -23.74 14.79 2.04
C LYS A 396 -22.26 14.83 2.46
N GLU A 397 -22.02 15.11 3.74
CA GLU A 397 -20.68 15.03 4.33
C GLU A 397 -20.21 13.57 4.43
N PRO A 398 -18.93 13.29 4.09
CA PRO A 398 -18.32 12.00 4.41
C PRO A 398 -18.32 11.76 5.92
N THR A 399 -19.05 10.75 6.39
CA THR A 399 -19.19 10.41 7.81
C THR A 399 -17.90 9.83 8.41
N VAL A 400 -17.00 10.71 8.85
CA VAL A 400 -15.76 10.32 9.53
C VAL A 400 -16.00 10.12 11.02
N SER A 401 -15.54 8.98 11.56
CA SER A 401 -15.64 8.69 12.99
C SER A 401 -14.88 9.72 13.85
N SER A 402 -15.37 10.00 15.05
CA SER A 402 -14.85 11.04 15.97
C SER A 402 -13.37 10.91 16.37
N HIS A 403 -12.73 9.77 16.10
CA HIS A 403 -11.30 9.51 16.33
C HIS A 403 -10.45 9.60 15.04
N CYS A 404 -11.05 9.94 13.91
CA CYS A 404 -10.45 10.07 12.58
C CYS A 404 -10.57 11.49 12.00
N VAL A 405 -9.85 11.75 10.92
CA VAL A 405 -9.80 13.04 10.23
C VAL A 405 -9.54 12.83 8.73
N LEU A 406 -10.12 13.66 7.85
CA LEU A 406 -9.71 13.70 6.44
C LEU A 406 -8.38 14.43 6.32
N MET A 407 -7.33 13.73 5.88
CA MET A 407 -5.98 14.27 5.77
C MET A 407 -5.59 14.50 4.31
N ARG A 408 -5.12 15.72 3.99
CA ARG A 408 -4.53 16.06 2.68
C ARG A 408 -3.10 15.55 2.58
N LYS A 409 -2.67 15.13 1.38
CA LYS A 409 -1.34 14.56 1.13
C LYS A 409 -0.71 15.06 -0.17
N ALA A 410 0.58 15.37 -0.09
CA ALA A 410 1.44 15.71 -1.23
C ALA A 410 2.60 14.71 -1.37
N TYR A 411 2.78 14.20 -2.59
CA TYR A 411 3.95 13.45 -3.02
C TYR A 411 4.91 14.39 -3.76
N ILE A 412 6.16 14.47 -3.31
CA ILE A 412 7.20 15.30 -3.92
C ILE A 412 8.14 14.38 -4.69
N SER A 413 8.21 14.56 -6.00
CA SER A 413 9.17 13.84 -6.84
C SER A 413 10.38 14.73 -7.18
N PRO A 414 11.43 14.16 -7.82
CA PRO A 414 12.56 14.93 -8.33
C PRO A 414 12.11 16.06 -9.26
N THR A 415 11.22 15.76 -10.21
CA THR A 415 10.74 16.73 -11.22
C THR A 415 9.44 17.46 -10.85
N GLY A 416 8.62 16.94 -9.92
CA GLY A 416 7.26 17.43 -9.72
C GLY A 416 6.72 17.42 -8.29
N ILE A 417 5.41 17.69 -8.20
CA ILE A 417 4.56 17.52 -7.01
C ILE A 417 3.25 16.89 -7.51
N SER A 418 2.72 15.90 -6.80
CA SER A 418 1.34 15.42 -7.00
C SER A 418 0.55 15.32 -5.71
N PHE A 419 -0.72 15.69 -5.75
CA PHE A 419 -1.63 15.62 -4.62
C PHE A 419 -2.54 14.39 -4.72
N THR A 420 -3.20 14.04 -3.62
CA THR A 420 -4.26 13.01 -3.62
C THR A 420 -5.53 13.54 -2.99
N VAL A 421 -6.68 12.94 -3.33
CA VAL A 421 -7.92 13.11 -2.56
C VAL A 421 -7.66 12.95 -1.05
N PRO A 422 -8.34 13.71 -0.18
CA PRO A 422 -8.18 13.55 1.26
C PRO A 422 -8.56 12.14 1.71
N THR A 423 -7.77 11.55 2.61
CA THR A 423 -8.01 10.19 3.14
C THR A 423 -8.25 10.21 4.64
N ALA A 424 -9.21 9.42 5.10
CA ALA A 424 -9.48 9.26 6.53
C ALA A 424 -8.29 8.57 7.25
N GLU A 425 -7.57 9.32 8.08
CA GLU A 425 -6.52 8.80 8.97
C GLU A 425 -7.01 8.77 10.43
N VAL A 426 -6.44 7.88 11.26
CA VAL A 426 -6.65 7.90 12.72
C VAL A 426 -5.90 9.09 13.32
N THR A 427 -6.55 9.85 14.19
CA THR A 427 -5.95 11.02 14.83
C THR A 427 -4.78 10.67 15.74
N ASN A 428 -3.92 11.67 15.95
CA ASN A 428 -2.84 11.66 16.94
C ASN A 428 -3.02 12.88 17.87
N ARG A 429 -2.22 12.98 18.94
CA ARG A 429 -2.37 14.02 19.97
C ARG A 429 -2.36 15.44 19.41
N VAL A 430 -1.49 15.72 18.43
CA VAL A 430 -1.37 17.04 17.79
C VAL A 430 -2.63 17.39 17.02
N ILE A 431 -3.15 16.48 16.19
CA ILE A 431 -4.36 16.74 15.41
C ILE A 431 -5.61 16.81 16.30
N ARG A 432 -5.65 16.06 17.42
CA ARG A 432 -6.74 16.19 18.41
C ARG A 432 -6.75 17.55 19.10
N GLN A 433 -5.58 18.08 19.46
CA GLN A 433 -5.46 19.40 20.08
C GLN A 433 -5.87 20.50 19.09
N PHE A 434 -5.33 20.47 17.87
CA PHE A 434 -5.53 21.50 16.86
C PHE A 434 -6.62 21.11 15.85
N LYS A 435 -7.69 20.45 16.32
CA LYS A 435 -8.78 19.92 15.49
C LYS A 435 -9.45 20.98 14.62
N ASP A 436 -9.62 22.20 15.15
CA ASP A 436 -10.25 23.34 14.48
C ASP A 436 -9.32 23.99 13.42
N HIS A 437 -8.11 23.43 13.26
CA HIS A 437 -7.15 23.73 12.21
C HIS A 437 -6.66 22.45 11.50
N ALA A 438 -7.41 21.34 11.60
CA ALA A 438 -7.07 20.07 10.96
C ALA A 438 -6.84 20.21 9.45
N ASP A 439 -7.57 21.12 8.80
CA ASP A 439 -7.48 21.42 7.37
C ASP A 439 -6.14 22.07 6.95
N ARG A 440 -5.39 22.61 7.92
CA ARG A 440 -4.09 23.26 7.72
C ARG A 440 -2.91 22.32 7.88
N PHE A 441 -3.12 21.06 8.25
CA PHE A 441 -2.08 20.04 8.19
C PHE A 441 -1.98 19.44 6.79
N LEU A 442 -0.74 19.11 6.38
CA LEU A 442 -0.45 18.43 5.12
C LEU A 442 0.56 17.30 5.39
N ARG A 443 0.21 16.09 4.96
CA ARG A 443 1.12 14.94 4.95
C ARG A 443 2.02 15.06 3.72
N VAL A 444 3.34 15.20 3.89
CA VAL A 444 4.30 15.31 2.78
C VAL A 444 5.12 14.03 2.70
N GLN A 445 5.34 13.49 1.49
CA GLN A 445 6.18 12.31 1.26
C GLN A 445 7.07 12.51 0.03
N PHE A 446 8.38 12.30 0.20
CA PHE A 446 9.37 12.37 -0.88
C PHE A 446 9.52 10.99 -1.53
N VAL A 447 9.54 10.98 -2.87
CA VAL A 447 9.58 9.76 -3.71
C VAL A 447 10.46 10.01 -4.93
N ASP A 448 10.94 8.95 -5.58
CA ASP A 448 11.42 9.02 -6.97
C ASP A 448 10.22 8.91 -7.93
N GLU A 449 10.45 9.17 -9.22
CA GLU A 449 9.41 9.06 -10.26
C GLU A 449 8.79 7.65 -10.25
N GLY A 450 7.47 7.58 -10.48
CA GLY A 450 6.68 6.35 -10.27
C GLY A 450 6.15 6.17 -8.83
N ARG A 451 6.34 7.16 -7.94
CA ARG A 451 6.01 7.08 -6.50
C ARG A 451 6.79 5.98 -5.74
N THR A 452 7.93 5.56 -6.27
CA THR A 452 8.87 4.64 -5.60
C THR A 452 9.70 5.37 -4.54
N ARG A 453 10.24 4.66 -3.53
CA ARG A 453 11.14 5.25 -2.50
C ARG A 453 12.41 5.81 -3.16
N LEU A 454 12.93 6.96 -2.68
CA LEU A 454 14.18 7.51 -3.21
C LEU A 454 15.34 6.54 -2.92
N GLY A 455 16.20 6.30 -3.92
CA GLY A 455 17.33 5.39 -3.78
C GLY A 455 18.53 6.05 -3.11
N ALA A 456 19.04 5.47 -2.02
CA ALA A 456 20.27 5.89 -1.38
C ALA A 456 21.47 5.89 -2.34
N SER A 457 22.44 6.78 -2.11
CA SER A 457 23.67 6.87 -2.91
C SER A 457 24.62 5.71 -2.57
N PHE A 458 25.32 5.20 -3.58
CA PHE A 458 26.41 4.23 -3.44
C PHE A 458 27.81 4.87 -3.52
N ASP A 459 27.85 6.19 -3.71
CA ASP A 459 29.04 7.02 -3.94
C ASP A 459 29.37 7.82 -2.66
N ASP A 460 30.53 7.53 -2.05
CA ASP A 460 31.03 8.12 -0.80
C ASP A 460 31.67 9.51 -1.02
N SER A 461 31.71 10.01 -2.27
CA SER A 461 32.31 11.31 -2.60
C SER A 461 31.42 12.51 -2.27
N ILE A 462 32.06 13.66 -2.06
CA ILE A 462 31.40 14.94 -1.71
C ILE A 462 30.38 15.38 -2.77
N GLN A 463 30.55 14.96 -4.03
CA GLN A 463 29.62 15.18 -5.13
C GLN A 463 28.85 13.89 -5.47
N SER A 464 28.07 13.38 -4.52
CA SER A 464 27.24 12.19 -4.72
C SER A 464 26.28 12.36 -5.91
N SER A 465 25.99 11.25 -6.61
CA SER A 465 25.11 11.21 -7.79
C SER A 465 23.66 11.64 -7.54
N ASN A 466 23.30 11.81 -6.26
CA ASN A 466 22.00 12.20 -5.75
C ASN A 466 21.93 13.66 -5.26
N SER A 467 23.00 14.46 -5.43
CA SER A 467 23.07 15.86 -4.99
C SER A 467 21.82 16.67 -5.33
N ALA A 468 21.44 16.72 -6.61
CA ALA A 468 20.23 17.42 -7.06
C ALA A 468 18.92 16.90 -6.43
N LEU A 469 18.85 15.62 -6.04
CA LEU A 469 17.71 15.07 -5.31
C LEU A 469 17.70 15.59 -3.86
N CYS A 470 18.86 15.62 -3.22
CA CYS A 470 19.04 16.13 -1.86
C CYS A 470 18.68 17.63 -1.80
N ASP A 471 19.11 18.41 -2.79
CA ASP A 471 18.79 19.83 -2.93
C ASP A 471 17.28 20.06 -3.10
N ARG A 472 16.59 19.23 -3.92
CA ARG A 472 15.13 19.27 -4.09
C ARG A 472 14.39 19.05 -2.77
N VAL A 473 14.80 18.04 -1.99
CA VAL A 473 14.21 17.76 -0.66
C VAL A 473 14.50 18.91 0.31
N PHE A 474 15.73 19.43 0.32
CA PHE A 474 16.15 20.53 1.19
C PHE A 474 15.39 21.84 0.89
N GLU A 475 15.23 22.21 -0.39
CA GLU A 475 14.45 23.39 -0.80
C GLU A 475 13.00 23.32 -0.33
N VAL A 476 12.34 22.16 -0.50
CA VAL A 476 10.94 21.96 -0.09
C VAL A 476 10.79 22.03 1.43
N LEU A 477 11.67 21.38 2.19
CA LEU A 477 11.64 21.41 3.66
C LEU A 477 11.93 22.82 4.22
N LYS A 478 12.87 23.54 3.61
CA LYS A 478 13.35 24.84 4.10
C LYS A 478 12.44 26.01 3.71
N ASN A 479 11.89 25.99 2.49
CA ASN A 479 11.11 27.10 1.97
C ASN A 479 9.59 26.88 2.02
N GLY A 480 9.13 25.65 2.28
CA GLY A 480 7.72 25.30 2.28
C GLY A 480 7.14 25.04 0.89
N ILE A 481 5.88 24.61 0.84
CA ILE A 481 5.10 24.36 -0.37
C ILE A 481 3.98 25.40 -0.46
N GLN A 482 3.84 26.07 -1.60
CA GLN A 482 2.70 26.95 -1.86
C GLN A 482 1.57 26.18 -2.56
N ILE A 483 0.36 26.23 -2.01
CA ILE A 483 -0.86 25.73 -2.65
C ILE A 483 -1.88 26.87 -2.63
N GLY A 484 -2.05 27.55 -3.76
CA GLY A 484 -2.88 28.74 -3.87
C GLY A 484 -2.50 29.82 -2.84
N ARG A 485 -3.49 30.26 -2.04
CA ARG A 485 -3.28 31.27 -0.98
C ARG A 485 -2.60 30.72 0.29
N ARG A 486 -2.36 29.40 0.42
CA ARG A 486 -1.78 28.77 1.61
C ARG A 486 -0.31 28.37 1.39
N ARG A 487 0.59 28.85 2.25
CA ARG A 487 1.96 28.34 2.38
C ARG A 487 2.00 27.27 3.46
N TYR A 488 2.39 26.06 3.11
CA TYR A 488 2.62 24.95 4.04
C TYR A 488 4.10 24.92 4.41
N GLU A 489 4.41 24.92 5.71
CA GLU A 489 5.78 24.97 6.25
C GLU A 489 6.10 23.72 7.06
N PHE A 490 7.38 23.31 7.10
CA PHE A 490 7.81 22.09 7.78
C PHE A 490 7.51 22.13 9.29
N LEU A 491 6.82 21.09 9.78
CA LEU A 491 6.44 20.92 11.17
C LEU A 491 7.37 19.95 11.91
N ALA A 492 7.32 18.65 11.59
CA ALA A 492 8.05 17.57 12.26
C ALA A 492 7.96 16.23 11.49
N PHE A 493 8.64 15.17 11.96
CA PHE A 493 8.45 13.79 11.50
C PHE A 493 8.68 12.77 12.62
N SER A 494 7.97 11.64 12.57
CA SER A 494 8.20 10.47 13.43
C SER A 494 9.15 9.44 12.79
N SER A 495 9.52 8.38 13.52
CA SER A 495 10.46 7.36 13.03
C SER A 495 9.89 6.42 11.96
N SER A 496 8.58 6.19 11.93
CA SER A 496 7.91 5.55 10.79
C SER A 496 7.96 6.47 9.58
N GLN A 497 7.46 7.71 9.73
CA GLN A 497 7.45 8.70 8.67
C GLN A 497 8.85 8.93 8.05
N LEU A 498 9.91 9.05 8.85
CA LEU A 498 11.28 9.18 8.34
C LEU A 498 11.69 7.99 7.45
N ARG A 499 11.36 6.76 7.85
CA ARG A 499 11.58 5.55 7.04
C ARG A 499 10.76 5.56 5.75
N ASP A 500 9.55 6.09 5.78
CA ASP A 500 8.69 6.26 4.61
C ASP A 500 9.05 7.49 3.74
N HIS A 501 10.14 8.20 4.07
CA HIS A 501 10.55 9.48 3.45
C HIS A 501 9.47 10.58 3.57
N GLY A 502 8.67 10.53 4.63
CA GLY A 502 7.56 11.43 4.91
C GLY A 502 7.72 12.30 6.15
N CYS A 503 6.90 13.34 6.22
CA CYS A 503 6.89 14.33 7.30
C CYS A 503 5.54 15.07 7.37
N TRP A 504 5.36 15.90 8.40
CA TRP A 504 4.23 16.81 8.56
C TRP A 504 4.62 18.24 8.17
N PHE A 505 3.72 18.90 7.45
CA PHE A 505 3.73 20.34 7.19
C PHE A 505 2.45 20.98 7.77
N PHE A 506 2.48 22.27 8.05
CA PHE A 506 1.34 23.04 8.55
C PHE A 506 1.27 24.43 7.88
N ALA A 507 0.05 24.91 7.59
CA ALA A 507 -0.20 26.23 6.98
C ALA A 507 -0.58 27.29 8.05
N PRO A 508 0.29 28.27 8.34
CA PRO A 508 0.10 29.23 9.44
C PRO A 508 -1.23 30.02 9.38
N THR A 509 -1.80 30.31 10.54
CA THR A 509 -2.82 31.36 10.74
C THR A 509 -2.12 32.64 11.24
N ARG A 510 -2.88 33.65 11.69
CA ARG A 510 -2.31 34.78 12.46
C ARG A 510 -1.84 34.33 13.86
N ASP A 511 -2.57 33.37 14.43
CA ASP A 511 -2.54 33.04 15.86
C ASP A 511 -1.88 31.68 16.17
N LEU A 512 -1.54 30.91 15.14
CA LEU A 512 -0.88 29.61 15.26
C LEU A 512 0.08 29.36 14.07
N ASN A 513 1.31 28.96 14.41
CA ASN A 513 2.35 28.63 13.44
C ASN A 513 3.11 27.34 13.86
N PRO A 514 3.93 26.73 12.98
CA PRO A 514 4.60 25.47 13.26
C PRO A 514 5.51 25.48 14.50
N SER A 515 6.07 26.64 14.87
CA SER A 515 6.93 26.76 16.06
C SER A 515 6.13 26.76 17.36
N MET A 516 4.96 27.41 17.39
CA MET A 516 4.02 27.32 18.52
C MET A 516 3.50 25.90 18.72
N ILE A 517 3.17 25.20 17.63
CA ILE A 517 2.77 23.78 17.67
C ILE A 517 3.89 22.89 18.23
N ARG A 518 5.16 23.15 17.87
CA ARG A 518 6.33 22.44 18.43
C ARG A 518 6.56 22.76 19.91
N GLN A 519 6.44 24.02 20.32
CA GLN A 519 6.58 24.44 21.72
C GLN A 519 5.52 23.77 22.62
N TRP A 520 4.29 23.61 22.12
CA TRP A 520 3.21 22.91 22.82
C TRP A 520 3.49 21.41 23.05
N MET A 521 4.30 20.75 22.21
CA MET A 521 4.56 19.31 22.35
C MET A 521 5.30 18.94 23.65
N GLY A 522 6.27 19.77 24.06
CA GLY A 522 7.13 19.54 25.21
C GLY A 522 8.52 20.19 25.05
N THR A 523 9.39 19.97 26.03
CA THR A 523 10.75 20.53 26.07
C THR A 523 11.75 19.51 25.49
N PHE A 524 12.50 19.92 24.45
CA PHE A 524 13.48 19.06 23.77
C PHE A 524 14.94 19.52 23.94
N ASP A 525 15.17 20.62 24.65
CA ASP A 525 16.48 21.29 24.75
C ASP A 525 17.60 20.43 25.35
N HIS A 526 17.24 19.48 26.23
CA HIS A 526 18.18 18.50 26.78
C HIS A 526 18.62 17.43 25.76
N VAL A 527 17.89 17.25 24.65
CA VAL A 527 18.21 16.25 23.62
C VAL A 527 19.19 16.84 22.59
N LYS A 528 20.49 16.73 22.88
CA LYS A 528 21.57 17.33 22.07
C LYS A 528 21.93 16.56 20.78
N ASN A 529 21.49 15.32 20.63
CA ASN A 529 21.57 14.61 19.34
C ASN A 529 20.41 15.02 18.42
N ILE A 530 20.73 15.50 17.21
CA ILE A 530 19.77 16.04 16.22
C ILE A 530 18.70 15.00 15.82
N ALA A 531 19.11 13.76 15.57
CA ALA A 531 18.23 12.69 15.12
C ALA A 531 17.26 12.27 16.25
N LYS A 532 17.82 12.00 17.44
CA LYS A 532 17.05 11.70 18.66
C LYS A 532 16.04 12.81 18.97
N ASN A 533 16.44 14.08 18.87
CA ASN A 533 15.59 15.26 19.09
C ASN A 533 14.38 15.29 18.14
N ALA A 534 14.64 15.20 16.83
CA ALA A 534 13.59 15.16 15.82
C ALA A 534 12.61 14.00 16.04
N ILE A 535 13.12 12.81 16.37
CA ILE A 535 12.28 11.63 16.63
C ILE A 535 11.47 11.78 17.92
N ARG A 536 11.98 12.44 18.98
CA ARG A 536 11.19 12.75 20.19
C ARG A 536 10.01 13.67 19.87
N MET A 537 10.27 14.79 19.19
CA MET A 537 9.22 15.71 18.71
C MET A 537 8.17 14.96 17.87
N GLY A 538 8.63 14.05 17.00
CA GLY A 538 7.79 13.17 16.21
C GLY A 538 6.88 12.20 16.99
N GLN A 539 7.15 11.88 18.26
CA GLN A 539 6.35 10.91 19.03
C GLN A 539 4.91 11.38 19.25
N CYS A 540 4.66 12.70 19.28
CA CYS A 540 3.34 13.29 19.43
C CYS A 540 2.38 12.96 18.28
N PHE A 541 2.92 12.55 17.12
CA PHE A 541 2.15 12.12 15.96
C PHE A 541 1.85 10.61 15.93
N SER A 542 2.10 9.88 17.04
CA SER A 542 1.70 8.47 17.17
C SER A 542 0.17 8.36 17.10
N SER A 543 -0.35 7.62 16.11
CA SER A 543 -1.78 7.23 16.07
C SER A 543 -2.11 6.43 17.34
N THR A 544 -3.12 6.89 18.08
CA THR A 544 -3.38 6.50 19.47
C THR A 544 -4.82 6.78 19.85
N THR A 545 -5.37 5.99 20.76
CA THR A 545 -6.70 6.22 21.36
C THR A 545 -6.54 6.89 22.73
N PRO A 546 -7.03 8.13 22.94
CA PRO A 546 -7.05 8.73 24.27
C PRO A 546 -8.05 7.98 25.16
N VAL A 547 -7.69 7.74 26.42
CA VAL A 547 -8.53 6.97 27.36
C VAL A 547 -8.93 7.80 28.58
N THR A 548 -7.98 8.41 29.27
CA THR A 548 -8.27 9.19 30.49
C THR A 548 -7.20 10.24 30.75
N MET A 549 -7.59 11.40 31.27
CA MET A 549 -6.64 12.29 31.94
C MET A 549 -6.27 11.68 33.29
N LEU A 550 -5.00 11.83 33.67
CA LEU A 550 -4.49 11.50 35.00
C LEU A 550 -4.20 12.77 35.78
N GLN A 551 -4.38 12.71 37.10
CA GLN A 551 -3.93 13.73 38.03
C GLN A 551 -2.44 13.56 38.35
N SER A 552 -1.76 14.62 38.77
CA SER A 552 -0.32 14.58 39.08
C SER A 552 0.05 13.62 40.22
N ASN A 553 -0.90 13.24 41.08
CA ASN A 553 -0.72 12.23 42.13
C ASN A 553 -1.11 10.80 41.69
N GLU A 554 -1.75 10.62 40.53
CA GLU A 554 -1.98 9.31 39.91
C GLU A 554 -0.75 8.83 39.10
N VAL A 555 0.25 9.68 38.89
CA VAL A 555 1.50 9.36 38.17
C VAL A 555 2.69 9.49 39.10
N THR A 556 3.44 8.40 39.28
CA THR A 556 4.69 8.38 40.07
C THR A 556 5.84 7.84 39.24
N ILE A 557 7.09 8.23 39.57
CA ILE A 557 8.30 7.68 38.94
C ILE A 557 8.92 6.65 39.90
N ILE A 558 9.41 5.53 39.38
CA ILE A 558 10.17 4.50 40.08
C ILE A 558 11.45 4.16 39.31
N ASP A 559 12.54 3.82 39.99
CA ASP A 559 13.83 3.59 39.35
C ASP A 559 13.85 2.39 38.41
N ASP A 560 14.70 2.42 37.39
CA ASP A 560 14.94 1.29 36.50
C ASP A 560 15.79 0.20 37.17
N ILE A 561 15.52 -1.07 36.85
CA ILE A 561 16.34 -2.20 37.33
C ILE A 561 17.52 -2.37 36.37
N THR A 562 18.73 -2.08 36.84
CA THR A 562 19.95 -2.07 36.02
C THR A 562 21.05 -2.94 36.61
N GLN A 563 21.75 -3.71 35.78
CA GLN A 563 22.98 -4.42 36.16
C GLN A 563 24.11 -4.03 35.19
N GLY A 564 25.11 -3.32 35.70
CA GLY A 564 26.19 -2.76 34.87
C GLY A 564 25.63 -1.81 33.80
N PRO A 565 25.90 -2.02 32.50
CA PRO A 565 25.39 -1.18 31.42
C PRO A 565 23.97 -1.56 30.92
N TYR A 566 23.35 -2.61 31.48
CA TYR A 566 22.10 -3.18 30.98
C TYR A 566 20.91 -2.81 31.85
N CYS A 567 19.76 -2.52 31.22
CA CYS A 567 18.52 -2.09 31.87
C CYS A 567 17.42 -3.13 31.60
N PHE A 568 17.05 -3.90 32.63
CA PHE A 568 16.06 -4.98 32.56
C PHE A 568 14.62 -4.45 32.45
N THR A 569 14.43 -3.14 32.62
CA THR A 569 13.14 -2.46 32.60
C THR A 569 13.01 -1.39 31.52
N ASP A 570 13.92 -1.31 30.53
CA ASP A 570 13.88 -0.22 29.54
C ASP A 570 12.54 -0.23 28.79
N GLY A 571 11.72 0.79 29.04
CA GLY A 571 10.43 0.94 28.40
C GLY A 571 9.23 0.37 29.15
N VAL A 572 9.38 -0.35 30.27
CA VAL A 572 8.24 -0.94 31.02
C VAL A 572 8.01 -0.34 32.41
N GLY A 573 6.76 0.07 32.65
CA GLY A 573 6.25 0.60 33.91
C GLY A 573 5.00 -0.17 34.38
N LYS A 574 4.35 0.31 35.44
CA LYS A 574 3.25 -0.39 36.11
C LYS A 574 1.93 0.39 36.01
N ILE A 575 0.82 -0.35 35.93
CA ILE A 575 -0.54 0.20 36.02
C ILE A 575 -1.37 -0.58 37.04
N SER A 576 -2.15 0.12 37.85
CA SER A 576 -3.07 -0.49 38.80
C SER A 576 -4.19 -1.27 38.10
N PHE A 577 -4.60 -2.41 38.65
CA PHE A 577 -5.67 -3.24 38.08
C PHE A 577 -7.00 -2.48 37.88
N SER A 578 -7.35 -1.57 38.79
CA SER A 578 -8.52 -0.70 38.66
C SER A 578 -8.46 0.15 37.39
N LEU A 579 -7.40 0.94 37.22
CA LEU A 579 -7.19 1.77 36.03
C LEU A 579 -7.15 0.94 34.74
N ALA A 580 -6.51 -0.25 34.76
CA ALA A 580 -6.46 -1.15 33.61
C ALA A 580 -7.85 -1.68 33.21
N ARG A 581 -8.70 -2.00 34.20
CA ARG A 581 -10.09 -2.41 33.97
C ARG A 581 -10.93 -1.26 33.43
N ASP A 582 -10.79 -0.05 33.97
CA ASP A 582 -11.48 1.14 33.48
C ASP A 582 -11.13 1.42 32.00
N ILE A 583 -9.85 1.30 31.63
CA ILE A 583 -9.35 1.38 30.24
C ILE A 583 -9.93 0.25 29.36
N SER A 584 -10.03 -0.97 29.88
CA SER A 584 -10.60 -2.12 29.16
C SER A 584 -12.06 -1.85 28.75
N GLN A 585 -12.84 -1.26 29.66
CA GLN A 585 -14.24 -0.91 29.42
C GLN A 585 -14.39 0.21 28.37
N GLN A 586 -13.55 1.25 28.43
CA GLN A 586 -13.54 2.33 27.44
C GLN A 586 -13.15 1.83 26.03
N LEU A 587 -12.16 0.93 25.96
CA LEU A 587 -11.71 0.29 24.71
C LEU A 587 -12.66 -0.82 24.22
N LYS A 588 -13.69 -1.17 25.01
CA LYS A 588 -14.67 -2.24 24.74
C LYS A 588 -14.00 -3.60 24.49
N LEU A 589 -13.10 -3.99 25.39
CA LEU A 589 -12.44 -5.29 25.41
C LEU A 589 -13.22 -6.28 26.29
N ASP A 590 -13.28 -7.55 25.89
CA ASP A 590 -14.03 -8.60 26.59
C ASP A 590 -13.45 -8.98 27.97
N HIS A 591 -12.18 -8.64 28.20
CA HIS A 591 -11.43 -8.88 29.43
C HIS A 591 -10.39 -7.77 29.64
N THR A 592 -9.62 -7.84 30.74
CA THR A 592 -8.53 -6.90 31.03
C THR A 592 -7.16 -7.52 30.69
N PRO A 593 -6.50 -7.06 29.60
CA PRO A 593 -5.13 -7.44 29.25
C PRO A 593 -4.11 -7.21 30.37
N SER A 594 -3.08 -8.06 30.38
CA SER A 594 -1.92 -7.96 31.29
C SER A 594 -1.05 -6.72 31.07
N ALA A 595 -1.08 -6.12 29.87
CA ALA A 595 -0.24 -4.98 29.53
C ALA A 595 -0.83 -4.12 28.41
N TYR A 596 -0.38 -2.87 28.32
CA TYR A 596 -0.76 -1.89 27.30
C TYR A 596 0.46 -1.13 26.82
N GLN A 597 0.66 -1.00 25.51
CA GLN A 597 1.61 -0.05 24.95
C GLN A 597 0.96 1.34 24.89
N ILE A 598 1.63 2.38 25.43
CA ILE A 598 1.01 3.69 25.67
C ILE A 598 1.85 4.89 25.21
N ARG A 599 1.24 6.07 25.26
CA ARG A 599 1.87 7.39 25.39
C ARG A 599 1.24 8.12 26.58
N LEU A 600 2.04 8.87 27.32
CA LEU A 600 1.59 9.73 28.42
C LEU A 600 2.59 10.89 28.55
N GLY A 601 2.19 12.12 28.22
CA GLY A 601 3.13 13.23 28.13
C GLY A 601 4.28 12.93 27.16
N GLY A 602 5.52 13.10 27.62
CA GLY A 602 6.74 12.71 26.91
C GLY A 602 7.20 11.27 27.18
N ALA A 603 6.40 10.45 27.87
CA ALA A 603 6.68 9.04 28.09
C ALA A 603 6.16 8.13 26.97
N LYS A 604 6.98 7.15 26.59
CA LYS A 604 6.66 6.03 25.70
C LYS A 604 7.07 4.73 26.38
N GLY A 605 6.18 3.75 26.35
CA GLY A 605 6.52 2.40 26.78
C GLY A 605 5.32 1.47 26.91
N VAL A 606 5.54 0.35 27.60
CA VAL A 606 4.50 -0.56 28.10
C VAL A 606 4.15 -0.22 29.54
N LEU A 607 2.87 -0.34 29.91
CA LEU A 607 2.43 -0.44 31.29
C LEU A 607 1.86 -1.84 31.53
N MET A 608 2.48 -2.59 32.44
CA MET A 608 2.02 -3.91 32.85
C MET A 608 1.15 -3.84 34.12
N VAL A 609 0.13 -4.67 34.19
CA VAL A 609 -0.82 -4.71 35.30
C VAL A 609 -0.13 -5.24 36.55
N SER A 610 -0.11 -4.43 37.61
CA SER A 610 0.49 -4.80 38.90
C SER A 610 -0.57 -5.23 39.90
N SER A 611 -0.40 -6.43 40.46
CA SER A 611 -1.20 -6.96 41.58
C SER A 611 -0.97 -6.22 42.91
N PHE A 612 0.10 -5.42 43.01
CA PHE A 612 0.47 -4.70 44.24
C PHE A 612 -0.11 -3.28 44.32
N LEU A 613 -0.62 -2.72 43.21
CA LEU A 613 -1.13 -1.35 43.15
C LEU A 613 -2.64 -1.30 43.45
N SER A 614 -2.97 -0.99 44.71
CA SER A 614 -4.35 -0.96 45.24
C SER A 614 -5.14 0.31 44.92
N LYS A 615 -4.47 1.41 44.55
CA LYS A 615 -5.09 2.67 44.14
C LYS A 615 -4.94 2.88 42.64
N ARG A 616 -5.86 3.64 42.04
CA ARG A 616 -5.82 4.06 40.63
C ARG A 616 -4.54 4.86 40.37
N GLN A 617 -3.56 4.26 39.67
CA GLN A 617 -2.19 4.78 39.57
C GLN A 617 -1.43 4.22 38.36
N VAL A 618 -0.51 5.02 37.83
CA VAL A 618 0.57 4.64 36.91
C VAL A 618 1.92 4.87 37.58
N GLN A 619 2.85 3.92 37.42
CA GLN A 619 4.25 4.10 37.77
C GLN A 619 5.10 4.06 36.50
N LEU A 620 5.75 5.19 36.18
CA LEU A 620 6.68 5.32 35.07
C LEU A 620 8.11 5.07 35.52
N ARG A 621 9.00 4.72 34.59
CA ARG A 621 10.46 4.65 34.84
C ARG A 621 11.23 5.72 34.06
N PRO A 622 12.43 6.15 34.51
CA PRO A 622 13.30 7.06 33.76
C PRO A 622 13.50 6.64 32.30
N SER A 623 13.70 5.34 32.05
CA SER A 623 13.80 4.76 30.71
C SER A 623 12.61 5.09 29.82
N GLN A 624 11.39 5.12 30.36
CA GLN A 624 10.16 5.45 29.62
C GLN A 624 10.01 6.94 29.30
N ILE A 625 10.58 7.83 30.11
CA ILE A 625 10.43 9.28 29.97
C ILE A 625 11.40 9.75 28.88
N LYS A 626 10.86 9.92 27.67
CA LYS A 626 11.66 10.14 26.46
C LYS A 626 11.95 11.64 26.20
N PHE A 627 11.17 12.55 26.80
CA PHE A 627 11.35 14.01 26.92
C PHE A 627 10.39 14.59 27.99
N GLU A 628 10.47 15.90 28.31
CA GLU A 628 9.62 16.56 29.31
C GLU A 628 8.33 17.13 28.69
N SER A 629 7.19 16.94 29.35
CA SER A 629 5.88 17.47 28.90
C SER A 629 4.88 17.51 30.05
N SER A 630 3.99 18.49 30.05
CA SER A 630 2.92 18.66 31.05
C SER A 630 1.62 17.91 30.72
N HIS A 631 1.52 17.22 29.57
CA HIS A 631 0.28 16.55 29.17
C HIS A 631 0.04 15.25 29.97
N THR A 632 -1.04 15.19 30.76
CA THR A 632 -1.40 14.01 31.56
C THR A 632 -2.47 13.11 30.93
N MET A 633 -2.83 13.33 29.67
CA MET A 633 -3.68 12.40 28.91
C MET A 633 -2.94 11.08 28.68
N LEU A 634 -3.48 9.99 29.21
CA LEU A 634 -3.05 8.63 28.90
C LEU A 634 -3.68 8.21 27.57
N GLU A 635 -2.85 7.70 26.68
CA GLU A 635 -3.22 7.33 25.31
C GLU A 635 -2.73 5.91 25.01
N VAL A 636 -3.63 5.00 24.64
CA VAL A 636 -3.28 3.61 24.31
C VAL A 636 -2.93 3.49 22.83
N VAL A 637 -1.83 2.81 22.54
CA VAL A 637 -1.42 2.38 21.19
C VAL A 637 -2.08 1.03 20.88
N ARG A 638 -1.89 0.04 21.77
CA ARG A 638 -2.49 -1.30 21.69
C ARG A 638 -2.49 -1.99 23.07
N PRO A 639 -3.48 -2.86 23.37
CA PRO A 639 -3.34 -3.85 24.44
C PRO A 639 -2.36 -4.97 24.04
N ALA A 640 -1.89 -5.73 25.02
CA ALA A 640 -1.32 -7.05 24.79
C ALA A 640 -2.42 -8.06 24.40
N VAL A 641 -2.11 -8.97 23.47
CA VAL A 641 -3.01 -10.00 22.92
C VAL A 641 -2.19 -11.22 22.48
N PHE A 642 -2.81 -12.41 22.50
CA PHE A 642 -2.22 -13.59 21.88
C PHE A 642 -2.19 -13.44 20.36
N LEU A 643 -1.04 -13.73 19.75
CA LEU A 643 -0.88 -13.91 18.30
C LEU A 643 -0.09 -15.20 18.05
N SER A 644 -0.47 -15.97 17.03
CA SER A 644 0.22 -17.22 16.67
C SER A 644 1.65 -16.95 16.20
N ALA A 645 2.63 -17.76 16.61
CA ALA A 645 4.00 -17.62 16.12
C ALA A 645 4.09 -17.91 14.62
N THR A 646 4.93 -17.15 13.91
CA THR A 646 5.26 -17.42 12.50
C THR A 646 6.74 -17.27 12.24
N LEU A 647 7.36 -18.26 11.62
CA LEU A 647 8.71 -18.13 11.06
C LEU A 647 8.66 -17.30 9.78
N ASN A 648 9.78 -16.66 9.43
CA ASN A 648 10.01 -15.97 8.16
C ASN A 648 11.38 -16.35 7.59
N ARG A 649 11.71 -15.84 6.39
CA ARG A 649 12.99 -16.11 5.70
C ARG A 649 14.22 -15.92 6.58
N GLN A 650 14.30 -14.83 7.35
CA GLN A 650 15.41 -14.53 8.26
C GLN A 650 15.49 -15.54 9.41
N SER A 651 14.40 -15.80 10.13
CA SER A 651 14.42 -16.77 11.23
C SER A 651 14.73 -18.19 10.75
N ILE A 652 14.30 -18.57 9.54
CA ILE A 652 14.57 -19.89 8.95
C ILE A 652 16.06 -20.06 8.63
N ILE A 653 16.74 -19.08 8.01
CA ILE A 653 18.19 -19.20 7.75
C ILE A 653 19.03 -19.21 9.05
N LEU A 654 18.56 -18.54 10.10
CA LEU A 654 19.23 -18.55 11.40
C LEU A 654 19.05 -19.88 12.14
N LEU A 655 17.83 -20.45 12.14
CA LEU A 655 17.57 -21.78 12.69
C LEU A 655 18.29 -22.88 11.89
N SER A 656 18.33 -22.77 10.56
CA SER A 656 19.08 -23.69 9.68
C SER A 656 20.59 -23.61 9.93
N ALA A 657 21.17 -22.40 10.05
CA ALA A 657 22.58 -22.22 10.44
C ALA A 657 22.88 -22.68 11.89
N ARG A 658 21.87 -22.71 12.77
CA ARG A 658 21.94 -23.35 14.10
C ARG A 658 21.63 -24.87 14.09
N GLY A 659 21.54 -25.51 12.91
CA GLY A 659 21.44 -26.96 12.76
C GLY A 659 20.04 -27.55 12.64
N ILE A 660 18.98 -26.75 12.57
CA ILE A 660 17.63 -27.26 12.28
C ILE A 660 17.55 -27.75 10.82
N ARG A 661 17.24 -29.03 10.65
CA ARG A 661 17.20 -29.70 9.34
C ARG A 661 16.11 -29.12 8.42
N ASP A 662 16.44 -28.90 7.15
CA ASP A 662 15.53 -28.54 6.05
C ASP A 662 14.16 -29.24 6.11
N SER A 663 14.16 -30.54 6.41
CA SER A 663 12.95 -31.36 6.47
C SER A 663 11.90 -30.80 7.42
N VAL A 664 12.30 -30.24 8.57
CA VAL A 664 11.37 -29.69 9.57
C VAL A 664 10.52 -28.56 8.98
N PHE A 665 11.17 -27.60 8.30
CA PHE A 665 10.46 -26.48 7.67
C PHE A 665 9.62 -26.93 6.48
N ILE A 666 10.12 -27.89 5.69
CA ILE A 666 9.43 -28.44 4.52
C ILE A 666 8.18 -29.22 4.95
N ASP A 667 8.29 -30.07 5.97
CA ASP A 667 7.17 -30.90 6.45
C ASP A 667 6.11 -30.06 7.16
N LYS A 668 6.50 -29.03 7.92
CA LYS A 668 5.55 -28.02 8.43
C LYS A 668 4.86 -27.23 7.31
N THR A 669 5.59 -26.88 6.24
CA THR A 669 4.97 -26.23 5.07
C THR A 669 3.95 -27.15 4.38
N ARG A 670 4.28 -28.44 4.21
CA ARG A 670 3.36 -29.46 3.68
C ARG A 670 2.14 -29.68 4.58
N GLU A 671 2.31 -29.65 5.89
CA GLU A 671 1.23 -29.76 6.88
C GLU A 671 0.28 -28.56 6.78
N ILE A 672 0.79 -27.34 6.64
CA ILE A 672 -0.03 -26.14 6.41
C ILE A 672 -0.79 -26.29 5.09
N MET A 673 -0.13 -26.63 3.98
CA MET A 673 -0.80 -26.80 2.66
C MET A 673 -1.96 -27.82 2.75
N ARG A 674 -1.69 -29.03 3.27
CA ARG A 674 -2.71 -30.07 3.50
C ARG A 674 -3.86 -29.62 4.40
N THR A 675 -3.59 -28.73 5.36
CA THR A 675 -4.60 -28.19 6.27
C THR A 675 -5.46 -27.12 5.60
N LEU A 676 -4.87 -26.27 4.75
CA LEU A 676 -5.61 -25.31 3.91
C LEU A 676 -6.53 -26.05 2.94
N ASP A 677 -6.04 -27.11 2.30
CA ASP A 677 -6.80 -27.91 1.33
C ASP A 677 -7.97 -28.63 2.01
N ARG A 678 -7.69 -29.39 3.09
CA ARG A 678 -8.75 -30.03 3.90
C ARG A 678 -9.71 -29.01 4.52
N GLY A 679 -9.28 -27.77 4.75
CA GLY A 679 -10.12 -26.69 5.26
C GLY A 679 -11.28 -26.31 4.33
N LEU A 680 -11.25 -26.68 3.05
CA LEU A 680 -12.35 -26.45 2.12
C LEU A 680 -13.44 -27.53 2.17
N GLU A 681 -13.17 -28.69 2.80
CA GLU A 681 -14.04 -29.88 2.76
C GLU A 681 -14.44 -30.40 4.15
N ASP A 682 -13.48 -30.47 5.09
CA ASP A 682 -13.70 -30.93 6.46
C ASP A 682 -13.98 -29.74 7.38
N ALA A 683 -15.24 -29.57 7.78
CA ALA A 683 -15.69 -28.55 8.73
C ALA A 683 -14.88 -28.53 10.05
N SER A 684 -14.36 -29.69 10.48
CA SER A 684 -13.53 -29.78 11.69
C SER A 684 -12.11 -29.26 11.44
N ALA A 685 -11.52 -29.52 10.27
CA ALA A 685 -10.24 -28.93 9.86
C ALA A 685 -10.37 -27.43 9.65
N ALA A 686 -11.42 -26.99 8.97
CA ALA A 686 -11.74 -25.57 8.74
C ALA A 686 -11.84 -24.78 10.05
N VAL A 687 -12.59 -25.30 11.04
CA VAL A 687 -12.73 -24.64 12.35
C VAL A 687 -11.41 -24.61 13.12
N ARG A 688 -10.58 -25.67 13.09
CA ARG A 688 -9.24 -25.65 13.70
C ARG A 688 -8.36 -24.60 13.04
N MET A 689 -8.15 -24.72 11.72
CA MET A 689 -7.36 -23.80 10.90
C MET A 689 -7.68 -22.32 11.16
N LEU A 690 -8.96 -21.95 11.28
CA LEU A 690 -9.39 -20.58 11.57
C LEU A 690 -9.21 -20.18 13.04
N SER A 691 -9.33 -21.13 13.98
CA SER A 691 -9.08 -20.90 15.41
C SER A 691 -7.59 -20.76 15.72
N ASP A 692 -6.72 -21.39 14.92
CA ASP A 692 -5.26 -21.23 14.96
C ASP A 692 -4.79 -19.93 14.27
N ASN A 693 -5.71 -19.25 13.56
CA ASN A 693 -5.48 -18.04 12.75
C ASN A 693 -6.49 -16.93 13.07
N VAL A 694 -6.67 -16.64 14.37
CA VAL A 694 -7.51 -15.52 14.82
C VAL A 694 -6.94 -14.20 14.31
N ASP A 695 -7.75 -13.45 13.57
CA ASP A 695 -7.47 -12.07 13.22
C ASP A 695 -8.00 -11.11 14.31
N PRO A 696 -7.37 -9.94 14.55
CA PRO A 696 -7.84 -8.99 15.56
C PRO A 696 -9.21 -8.33 15.31
N TYR A 697 -9.88 -8.63 14.18
CA TYR A 697 -11.15 -8.00 13.78
C TYR A 697 -12.34 -8.96 13.88
N GLY A 698 -12.09 -10.27 14.00
CA GLY A 698 -13.07 -11.32 14.27
C GLY A 698 -13.59 -12.07 13.04
N ILE A 699 -12.99 -11.91 11.87
CA ILE A 699 -13.45 -12.53 10.61
C ILE A 699 -13.25 -14.05 10.61
N SER A 700 -12.09 -14.54 11.06
CA SER A 700 -11.82 -15.98 11.26
C SER A 700 -12.82 -16.60 12.24
N GLN A 701 -13.20 -15.86 13.29
CA GLN A 701 -14.22 -16.29 14.25
C GLN A 701 -15.62 -16.32 13.63
N SER A 702 -15.93 -15.39 12.71
CA SER A 702 -17.22 -15.35 12.01
C SER A 702 -17.37 -16.52 11.04
N MET A 703 -16.36 -16.77 10.20
CA MET A 703 -16.31 -17.96 9.35
C MET A 703 -16.43 -19.26 10.17
N ALA A 704 -15.69 -19.36 11.28
CA ALA A 704 -15.78 -20.50 12.20
C ALA A 704 -17.14 -20.59 12.95
N ARG A 705 -17.96 -19.54 12.96
CA ARG A 705 -19.36 -19.58 13.45
C ARG A 705 -20.30 -20.13 12.37
N MET A 706 -20.11 -19.72 11.12
CA MET A 706 -20.85 -20.21 9.94
C MET A 706 -20.60 -21.70 9.68
N ILE A 707 -19.34 -22.14 9.76
CA ILE A 707 -18.97 -23.56 9.61
C ILE A 707 -19.64 -24.39 10.73
N ARG A 708 -19.60 -23.92 11.99
CA ARG A 708 -20.35 -24.50 13.13
C ARG A 708 -21.89 -24.36 13.02
N ALA A 709 -22.42 -23.78 11.95
CA ALA A 709 -23.86 -23.76 11.62
C ALA A 709 -24.16 -24.54 10.33
N GLY A 710 -23.20 -25.33 9.82
CA GLY A 710 -23.38 -26.25 8.69
C GLY A 710 -23.24 -25.63 7.30
N PHE A 711 -22.94 -24.33 7.19
CA PHE A 711 -22.90 -23.64 5.89
C PHE A 711 -21.79 -24.14 4.95
N LEU A 712 -20.70 -24.71 5.48
CA LEU A 712 -19.65 -25.34 4.65
C LEU A 712 -20.19 -26.59 3.93
N ASN A 713 -20.95 -27.43 4.64
CA ASN A 713 -21.56 -28.64 4.09
C ASN A 713 -22.63 -28.32 3.03
N ARG A 714 -23.28 -27.16 3.15
CA ARG A 714 -24.22 -26.60 2.16
C ARG A 714 -23.54 -25.86 1.01
N LYS A 715 -22.21 -25.66 1.07
CA LYS A 715 -21.39 -24.88 0.12
C LYS A 715 -21.91 -23.46 -0.10
N ASP A 716 -22.24 -22.75 1.00
CA ASP A 716 -22.63 -21.33 0.93
C ASP A 716 -21.57 -20.50 0.16
N PRO A 717 -21.93 -19.78 -0.91
CA PRO A 717 -20.97 -19.10 -1.77
C PRO A 717 -20.17 -18.02 -1.05
N HIS A 718 -20.75 -17.31 -0.08
CA HIS A 718 -20.02 -16.29 0.69
C HIS A 718 -18.91 -16.93 1.54
N LEU A 719 -19.23 -17.99 2.29
CA LEU A 719 -18.27 -18.76 3.07
C LEU A 719 -17.19 -19.39 2.18
N MET A 720 -17.57 -20.04 1.07
CA MET A 720 -16.62 -20.67 0.16
C MET A 720 -15.66 -19.63 -0.45
N ASN A 721 -16.16 -18.45 -0.83
CA ASN A 721 -15.32 -17.39 -1.39
C ASN A 721 -14.34 -16.80 -0.36
N LEU A 722 -14.78 -16.60 0.89
CA LEU A 722 -13.89 -16.18 1.98
C LEU A 722 -12.83 -17.24 2.29
N MET A 723 -13.20 -18.53 2.34
CA MET A 723 -12.29 -19.64 2.60
C MET A 723 -11.25 -19.81 1.46
N ASN A 724 -11.67 -19.65 0.21
CA ASN A 724 -10.77 -19.65 -0.95
C ASN A 724 -9.79 -18.47 -0.89
N VAL A 725 -10.25 -17.24 -0.63
CA VAL A 725 -9.36 -16.08 -0.47
C VAL A 725 -8.41 -16.23 0.72
N PHE A 726 -8.85 -16.85 1.83
CA PHE A 726 -7.99 -17.18 2.97
C PHE A 726 -6.88 -18.18 2.58
N ARG A 727 -7.22 -19.31 1.93
CA ARG A 727 -6.25 -20.30 1.41
C ARG A 727 -5.23 -19.64 0.49
N VAL A 728 -5.73 -18.89 -0.49
CA VAL A 728 -4.96 -18.17 -1.52
C VAL A 728 -4.00 -17.16 -0.89
N SER A 729 -4.48 -16.36 0.07
CA SER A 729 -3.64 -15.41 0.80
C SER A 729 -2.55 -16.11 1.64
N LYS A 730 -2.84 -17.29 2.22
CA LYS A 730 -1.87 -18.08 2.99
C LYS A 730 -0.80 -18.72 2.11
N LEU A 731 -1.17 -19.30 0.98
CA LEU A 731 -0.21 -19.84 -0.01
C LEU A 731 0.69 -18.74 -0.58
N LYS A 732 0.14 -17.55 -0.84
CA LYS A 732 0.91 -16.37 -1.27
C LYS A 732 1.89 -15.90 -0.19
N ASP A 733 1.48 -15.82 1.08
CA ASP A 733 2.37 -15.50 2.21
C ASP A 733 3.49 -16.57 2.38
N LEU A 734 3.17 -17.86 2.22
CA LEU A 734 4.15 -18.95 2.25
C LEU A 734 5.17 -18.82 1.10
N LYS A 735 4.73 -18.62 -0.15
CA LYS A 735 5.66 -18.52 -1.29
C LYS A 735 6.48 -17.23 -1.24
N GLN A 736 5.84 -16.06 -1.05
CA GLN A 736 6.50 -14.75 -1.17
C GLN A 736 7.23 -14.27 0.09
N LYS A 737 6.89 -14.80 1.28
CA LYS A 737 7.50 -14.38 2.56
C LYS A 737 8.06 -15.56 3.37
N THR A 738 7.80 -16.80 2.96
CA THR A 738 8.14 -18.03 3.71
C THR A 738 7.58 -17.98 5.14
N LYS A 739 6.34 -17.52 5.24
CA LYS A 739 5.62 -17.34 6.51
C LYS A 739 5.01 -18.64 6.99
N ILE A 740 5.80 -19.46 7.68
CA ILE A 740 5.37 -20.74 8.25
C ILE A 740 4.75 -20.47 9.63
N ASP A 741 3.45 -20.68 9.78
CA ASP A 741 2.79 -20.60 11.09
C ASP A 741 3.22 -21.79 11.98
N VAL A 742 3.38 -21.57 13.29
CA VAL A 742 3.85 -22.58 14.25
C VAL A 742 2.84 -22.71 15.39
N SER A 743 2.20 -23.88 15.49
CA SER A 743 1.15 -24.18 16.48
C SER A 743 1.66 -24.24 17.92
N GLN A 744 2.87 -24.77 18.13
CA GLN A 744 3.59 -24.73 19.42
C GLN A 744 4.43 -23.46 19.56
N GLY A 745 3.80 -22.30 19.36
CA GLY A 745 4.45 -21.01 19.52
C GLY A 745 3.48 -19.82 19.61
N ALA A 746 3.96 -18.74 20.21
CA ALA A 746 3.24 -17.47 20.36
C ALA A 746 4.13 -16.28 19.97
N PHE A 747 3.50 -15.17 19.59
CA PHE A 747 4.12 -13.88 19.34
C PHE A 747 3.53 -12.86 20.32
N LEU A 748 4.31 -12.49 21.34
CA LEU A 748 3.78 -11.87 22.57
C LEU A 748 4.56 -10.60 22.94
N MET A 749 3.86 -9.61 23.49
CA MET A 749 4.46 -8.38 24.03
C MET A 749 5.37 -8.71 25.22
N GLY A 750 6.55 -8.09 25.27
CA GLY A 750 7.49 -8.24 26.39
C GLY A 750 7.11 -7.42 27.63
N VAL A 751 7.27 -8.03 28.81
CA VAL A 751 7.20 -7.38 30.14
C VAL A 751 8.28 -7.95 31.08
N VAL A 752 8.46 -7.34 32.25
CA VAL A 752 9.52 -7.70 33.24
C VAL A 752 8.95 -8.43 34.46
N ASP A 753 9.74 -9.32 35.06
CA ASP A 753 9.45 -9.88 36.39
C ASP A 753 9.85 -8.89 37.51
N ASP A 754 8.92 -7.99 37.83
CA ASP A 754 8.99 -7.11 39.01
C ASP A 754 8.83 -7.85 40.36
N THR A 755 8.80 -9.19 40.38
CA THR A 755 8.70 -10.01 41.61
C THR A 755 9.99 -10.75 41.97
N SER A 756 11.05 -10.61 41.16
CA SER A 756 12.38 -11.23 41.35
C SER A 756 12.28 -12.73 41.67
N SER A 757 11.63 -13.48 40.79
CA SER A 757 11.25 -14.89 40.95
C SER A 757 11.55 -15.78 39.73
N LEU A 758 12.13 -15.20 38.66
CA LEU A 758 12.72 -15.89 37.52
C LEU A 758 14.24 -15.70 37.52
N GLU A 759 15.01 -16.77 37.28
CA GLU A 759 16.47 -16.75 37.22
C GLU A 759 17.04 -16.36 35.84
N GLU A 760 18.36 -16.23 35.71
CA GLU A 760 19.01 -15.83 34.45
C GLU A 760 18.79 -16.86 33.30
N ASN A 761 18.17 -16.39 32.20
CA ASN A 761 17.63 -17.19 31.07
C ASN A 761 16.30 -17.94 31.34
N GLU A 762 15.60 -17.66 32.45
CA GLU A 762 14.20 -18.09 32.61
C GLU A 762 13.21 -17.05 32.06
N ILE A 763 12.07 -17.53 31.55
CA ILE A 763 10.91 -16.71 31.15
C ILE A 763 9.62 -17.32 31.71
N PHE A 764 8.62 -16.50 32.04
CA PHE A 764 7.25 -16.99 32.30
C PHE A 764 6.36 -16.67 31.11
N VAL A 765 5.64 -17.68 30.61
CA VAL A 765 4.68 -17.56 29.50
C VAL A 765 3.41 -18.31 29.86
N GLN A 766 2.28 -17.60 29.84
CA GLN A 766 0.94 -18.17 29.98
C GLN A 766 0.08 -17.64 28.85
N VAL A 767 -0.50 -18.53 28.05
CA VAL A 767 -1.31 -18.18 26.87
C VAL A 767 -2.78 -18.56 27.05
N SER A 768 -3.67 -17.71 26.55
CA SER A 768 -5.11 -17.98 26.47
C SER A 768 -5.40 -18.92 25.29
N GLN A 769 -5.98 -20.09 25.55
CA GLN A 769 -6.46 -20.96 24.47
C GLN A 769 -7.70 -20.37 23.82
N ALA A 770 -7.81 -20.48 22.49
CA ALA A 770 -9.04 -20.21 21.76
C ALA A 770 -10.15 -21.18 22.23
N VAL A 771 -11.02 -20.71 23.12
CA VAL A 771 -12.09 -21.54 23.70
C VAL A 771 -13.08 -21.94 22.61
N ASN A 772 -13.56 -23.19 22.66
CA ASN A 772 -14.71 -23.59 21.86
C ASN A 772 -15.96 -22.84 22.35
N PHE A 773 -16.25 -21.70 21.72
CA PHE A 773 -17.44 -20.87 21.99
C PHE A 773 -18.73 -21.64 21.69
N GLY A 774 -19.21 -22.37 22.69
CA GLY A 774 -20.42 -23.19 22.63
C GLY A 774 -21.09 -23.48 23.99
N THR A 775 -20.59 -22.89 25.09
CA THR A 775 -21.17 -23.00 26.43
C THR A 775 -21.21 -21.64 27.13
N ASN A 776 -22.30 -21.35 27.84
CA ASN A 776 -22.54 -20.05 28.49
C ASN A 776 -21.78 -19.88 29.82
N LYS A 777 -20.48 -20.21 29.85
CA LYS A 777 -19.58 -19.95 30.98
C LYS A 777 -18.21 -19.51 30.45
N GLU A 778 -17.98 -18.21 30.47
CA GLU A 778 -16.80 -17.55 29.89
C GLU A 778 -15.57 -17.67 30.81
N THR A 779 -14.99 -18.87 30.88
CA THR A 779 -13.64 -19.06 31.43
C THR A 779 -12.66 -19.31 30.29
N GLN A 780 -11.88 -18.27 29.92
CA GLN A 780 -10.69 -18.45 29.06
C GLN A 780 -9.78 -19.51 29.69
N LYS A 781 -9.64 -20.67 29.03
CA LYS A 781 -8.72 -21.70 29.49
C LYS A 781 -7.29 -21.25 29.18
N ARG A 782 -6.55 -20.87 30.22
CA ARG A 782 -5.14 -20.49 30.12
C ARG A 782 -4.24 -21.71 30.23
N THR A 783 -3.06 -21.64 29.65
CA THR A 783 -2.04 -22.71 29.71
C THR A 783 -0.68 -22.06 29.96
N VAL A 784 -0.04 -22.45 31.06
CA VAL A 784 1.36 -22.10 31.35
C VAL A 784 2.25 -22.99 30.48
N ILE A 785 3.25 -22.39 29.84
CA ILE A 785 4.25 -23.10 29.03
C ILE A 785 5.47 -23.40 29.90
N THR A 786 6.00 -24.62 29.81
CA THR A 786 7.14 -25.09 30.61
C THR A 786 8.08 -25.95 29.79
N GLY A 787 9.39 -25.81 29.98
CA GLY A 787 10.43 -26.54 29.23
C GLY A 787 11.28 -25.63 28.35
N GLU A 788 12.23 -26.21 27.61
CA GLU A 788 13.06 -25.45 26.67
C GLU A 788 12.20 -24.77 25.59
N CYS A 789 12.49 -23.50 25.34
CA CYS A 789 11.84 -22.68 24.32
C CYS A 789 12.88 -21.95 23.49
N VAL A 790 12.63 -21.81 22.19
CA VAL A 790 13.32 -20.83 21.35
C VAL A 790 12.63 -19.49 21.48
N ILE A 791 13.40 -18.43 21.69
CA ILE A 791 12.92 -17.05 21.67
C ILE A 791 13.78 -16.18 20.73
N PHE A 792 13.12 -15.33 19.95
CA PHE A 792 13.74 -14.31 19.11
C PHE A 792 12.80 -13.13 18.87
N ARG A 793 13.37 -11.98 18.48
CA ARG A 793 12.61 -10.80 18.04
C ARG A 793 12.71 -10.65 16.53
N ASN A 794 11.68 -10.11 15.90
CA ASN A 794 11.70 -9.81 14.46
C ASN A 794 11.95 -8.32 14.20
N PRO A 795 12.82 -7.94 13.25
CA PRO A 795 13.69 -8.82 12.46
C PRO A 795 14.95 -9.22 13.24
N CYS A 796 15.40 -10.47 13.04
CA CYS A 796 16.67 -11.01 13.54
C CYS A 796 17.65 -11.23 12.39
N PHE A 797 18.96 -11.09 12.66
CA PHE A 797 20.01 -11.19 11.63
C PHE A 797 21.28 -11.91 12.12
N HIS A 798 21.61 -11.87 13.41
CA HIS A 798 22.77 -12.56 13.97
C HIS A 798 22.36 -13.94 14.52
N PRO A 799 23.17 -15.01 14.38
CA PRO A 799 22.85 -16.33 14.97
C PRO A 799 22.61 -16.32 16.49
N GLY A 800 23.17 -15.33 17.19
CA GLY A 800 22.92 -15.08 18.62
C GLY A 800 21.61 -14.36 18.97
N ASP A 801 20.86 -13.85 17.98
CA ASP A 801 19.53 -13.23 18.18
C ASP A 801 18.44 -14.25 18.47
N VAL A 802 18.71 -15.51 18.11
CA VAL A 802 17.88 -16.68 18.40
C VAL A 802 18.47 -17.38 19.61
N ARG A 803 17.72 -17.39 20.72
CA ARG A 803 18.15 -17.93 22.02
C ARG A 803 17.28 -19.11 22.42
N VAL A 804 17.88 -20.17 22.94
CA VAL A 804 17.19 -21.21 23.72
C VAL A 804 17.16 -20.78 25.18
N VAL A 805 15.99 -20.84 25.82
CA VAL A 805 15.70 -20.35 27.17
C VAL A 805 14.74 -21.31 27.88
N GLN A 806 14.66 -21.24 29.20
CA GLN A 806 13.83 -22.15 30.00
C GLN A 806 12.49 -21.49 30.36
N ALA A 807 11.36 -22.11 30.00
CA ALA A 807 10.04 -21.65 30.39
C ALA A 807 9.64 -22.15 31.80
N VAL A 808 9.40 -21.17 32.67
CA VAL A 808 9.00 -21.14 34.08
C VAL A 808 7.49 -21.38 34.36
N ASP A 809 7.04 -22.26 35.27
CA ASP A 809 5.77 -22.02 35.98
C ASP A 809 6.05 -21.29 37.30
N CYS A 810 5.72 -20.00 37.35
CA CYS A 810 5.90 -19.15 38.52
C CYS A 810 4.53 -18.73 39.08
N PRO A 811 4.06 -19.29 40.22
CA PRO A 811 2.74 -19.00 40.78
C PRO A 811 2.45 -17.51 41.02
N LYS A 812 3.48 -16.71 41.36
CA LYS A 812 3.38 -15.26 41.52
C LYS A 812 2.97 -14.54 40.22
N LEU A 813 3.44 -15.05 39.07
CA LEU A 813 3.27 -14.45 37.75
C LEU A 813 2.02 -14.93 37.00
N ARG A 814 1.29 -15.94 37.49
CA ARG A 814 0.07 -16.49 36.85
C ARG A 814 -1.10 -15.50 36.65
N HIS A 815 -1.00 -14.27 37.15
CA HIS A 815 -1.91 -13.18 36.78
C HIS A 815 -1.62 -12.64 35.37
N MET A 816 -0.36 -12.66 34.95
CA MET A 816 0.09 -12.34 33.60
C MET A 816 -0.33 -13.45 32.62
N HIS A 817 -0.82 -13.01 31.47
CA HIS A 817 -1.30 -13.84 30.37
C HIS A 817 -1.14 -13.06 29.06
N ASP A 818 -0.86 -13.78 27.97
CA ASP A 818 -0.71 -13.23 26.61
C ASP A 818 0.38 -12.14 26.50
N VAL A 819 1.42 -12.30 27.33
CA VAL A 819 2.69 -11.57 27.38
C VAL A 819 3.83 -12.58 27.64
N VAL A 820 5.06 -12.23 27.29
CA VAL A 820 6.25 -12.94 27.79
C VAL A 820 6.89 -12.12 28.92
N VAL A 821 7.05 -12.75 30.09
CA VAL A 821 7.68 -12.12 31.26
C VAL A 821 9.15 -12.52 31.29
N PHE A 822 10.03 -11.54 31.21
CA PHE A 822 11.48 -11.70 31.27
C PHE A 822 12.00 -11.61 32.71
N SER A 823 12.97 -12.44 33.08
CA SER A 823 13.70 -12.28 34.34
C SER A 823 14.35 -10.88 34.44
N ALA A 824 14.33 -10.33 35.66
CA ALA A 824 15.05 -9.11 36.05
C ALA A 824 16.47 -9.41 36.61
N ALA A 825 16.92 -10.67 36.53
CA ALA A 825 18.19 -11.16 37.06
C ALA A 825 19.16 -11.61 35.96
N GLY A 826 20.46 -11.62 36.28
CA GLY A 826 21.53 -12.04 35.38
C GLY A 826 22.56 -10.96 35.07
N ARG A 827 23.40 -11.19 34.06
CA ARG A 827 24.51 -10.30 33.67
C ARG A 827 24.19 -9.34 32.54
N ARG A 828 23.18 -9.66 31.74
CA ARG A 828 22.62 -8.86 30.64
C ARG A 828 21.15 -9.23 30.50
N ASP A 829 20.31 -8.25 30.24
CA ASP A 829 18.89 -8.46 30.00
C ASP A 829 18.67 -9.31 28.74
N LEU A 830 17.71 -10.25 28.79
CA LEU A 830 17.40 -11.08 27.63
C LEU A 830 16.87 -10.27 26.43
N PRO A 831 15.98 -9.26 26.57
CA PRO A 831 15.53 -8.40 25.47
C PRO A 831 16.64 -7.85 24.57
N SER A 832 17.73 -7.30 25.14
CA SER A 832 18.84 -6.72 24.37
C SER A 832 19.67 -7.78 23.65
N MET A 833 19.59 -9.07 24.03
CA MET A 833 20.18 -10.17 23.26
C MET A 833 19.40 -10.47 21.98
N LEU A 834 18.08 -10.21 21.98
CA LEU A 834 17.16 -10.60 20.90
C LEU A 834 17.11 -9.51 19.82
N SER A 835 18.20 -9.43 19.05
CA SER A 835 18.46 -8.40 18.05
C SER A 835 18.36 -6.96 18.60
N GLY A 836 18.72 -6.73 19.87
CA GLY A 836 18.66 -5.40 20.51
C GLY A 836 17.24 -4.90 20.76
N GLY A 837 16.38 -5.73 21.37
CA GLY A 837 15.01 -5.35 21.74
C GLY A 837 14.90 -4.64 23.09
N ASP A 838 13.77 -3.98 23.30
CA ASP A 838 13.42 -3.27 24.54
C ASP A 838 11.95 -3.55 24.95
N LEU A 839 11.58 -3.19 26.17
CA LEU A 839 10.23 -3.40 26.72
C LEU A 839 9.33 -2.16 26.53
N ASP A 840 9.64 -1.27 25.58
CA ASP A 840 8.80 -0.12 25.22
C ASP A 840 7.63 -0.48 24.27
N GLY A 841 7.62 -1.76 23.87
CA GLY A 841 6.49 -2.50 23.32
C GLY A 841 6.86 -3.29 22.07
N ASP A 842 8.03 -3.93 22.09
CA ASP A 842 8.38 -5.02 21.18
C ASP A 842 7.52 -6.27 21.45
N ASP A 843 7.38 -7.08 20.39
CA ASP A 843 6.78 -8.41 20.44
C ASP A 843 7.85 -9.48 20.11
N TYR A 844 7.85 -10.58 20.86
CA TYR A 844 8.82 -11.65 20.78
C TYR A 844 8.15 -12.95 20.32
N THR A 845 8.80 -13.67 19.42
CA THR A 845 8.39 -15.01 19.01
C THR A 845 8.96 -16.03 19.98
N VAL A 846 8.09 -16.74 20.70
CA VAL A 846 8.42 -17.86 21.60
C VAL A 846 7.91 -19.16 20.98
N ILE A 847 8.75 -20.18 20.85
CA ILE A 847 8.41 -21.47 20.25
C ILE A 847 8.86 -22.60 21.19
N TRP A 848 7.93 -23.47 21.56
CA TRP A 848 8.13 -24.66 22.41
C TRP A 848 7.90 -25.95 21.61
N ASP A 849 8.19 -25.91 20.31
CA ASP A 849 8.17 -27.05 19.40
C ASP A 849 9.55 -27.76 19.41
N PRO A 850 9.67 -28.99 19.93
CA PRO A 850 10.97 -29.67 20.02
C PRO A 850 11.67 -29.90 18.68
N SER A 851 10.95 -29.86 17.55
CA SER A 851 11.57 -29.97 16.22
C SER A 851 12.29 -28.69 15.76
N LEU A 852 12.02 -27.55 16.42
CA LEU A 852 12.58 -26.23 16.10
C LEU A 852 13.59 -25.73 17.13
N ILE A 853 13.85 -26.46 18.23
CA ILE A 853 14.86 -26.11 19.25
C ILE A 853 16.26 -26.51 18.78
N PRO A 854 17.21 -25.57 18.59
CA PRO A 854 18.57 -25.92 18.20
C PRO A 854 19.35 -26.60 19.33
N VAL A 855 20.07 -27.66 18.99
CA VAL A 855 20.93 -28.39 19.94
C VAL A 855 22.22 -27.60 20.20
N GLY A 856 22.66 -27.57 21.46
CA GLY A 856 23.93 -26.99 21.88
C GLY A 856 23.83 -25.56 22.42
N PRO A 857 24.93 -25.01 22.94
CA PRO A 857 24.94 -23.72 23.63
C PRO A 857 24.52 -22.57 22.71
N ASN A 858 23.90 -21.55 23.28
CA ASN A 858 23.58 -20.33 22.55
C ASN A 858 24.85 -19.60 22.08
N PRO A 859 24.92 -19.17 20.81
CA PRO A 859 25.99 -18.29 20.35
C PRO A 859 26.04 -16.98 21.17
N PRO A 860 27.21 -16.32 21.22
CA PRO A 860 27.32 -14.98 21.79
C PRO A 860 26.30 -14.02 21.13
N PRO A 861 25.49 -13.29 21.91
CA PRO A 861 24.60 -12.27 21.36
C PRO A 861 25.43 -11.08 20.86
N LEU A 862 25.00 -10.46 19.76
CA LEU A 862 25.72 -9.30 19.20
C LEU A 862 25.71 -8.11 20.18
N SER A 863 26.68 -7.22 20.05
CA SER A 863 26.76 -5.99 20.84
C SER A 863 25.85 -4.93 20.22
N TYR A 864 24.62 -4.83 20.72
CA TYR A 864 23.62 -3.84 20.29
C TYR A 864 23.82 -2.45 20.93
N MET A 865 24.99 -2.18 21.50
CA MET A 865 25.33 -0.89 22.10
C MET A 865 25.47 0.18 21.01
N SER A 866 24.54 1.14 20.96
CA SER A 866 24.56 2.24 19.99
C SER A 866 25.90 3.00 20.03
N GLY A 867 26.54 3.17 18.87
CA GLY A 867 27.82 3.89 18.76
C GLY A 867 27.73 5.36 19.20
N ARG A 868 28.87 5.96 19.55
CA ARG A 868 28.95 7.37 20.00
C ARG A 868 28.33 8.32 18.97
N SER A 869 27.15 8.83 19.30
CA SER A 869 26.41 9.77 18.47
C SER A 869 27.02 11.18 18.52
N HIS A 870 26.84 11.99 17.47
CA HIS A 870 27.30 13.38 17.48
C HIS A 870 26.25 14.30 18.13
N GLU A 871 26.67 15.09 19.12
CA GLU A 871 25.82 16.03 19.84
C GLU A 871 26.22 17.48 19.53
N VAL A 872 25.23 18.37 19.40
CA VAL A 872 25.48 19.80 19.17
C VAL A 872 25.83 20.50 20.47
N LYS A 873 26.74 21.50 20.40
CA LYS A 873 27.15 22.31 21.56
C LYS A 873 26.07 23.25 22.10
N GLY A 874 25.01 23.52 21.32
CA GLY A 874 23.93 24.45 21.65
C GLY A 874 22.58 23.76 21.81
N ASN A 875 21.51 24.38 21.31
CA ASN A 875 20.23 23.71 21.10
C ASN A 875 20.12 23.23 19.64
N VAL A 876 19.40 22.13 19.41
CA VAL A 876 19.14 21.61 18.05
C VAL A 876 18.16 22.54 17.34
N THR A 877 18.51 23.02 16.14
CA THR A 877 17.63 23.87 15.35
C THR A 877 16.80 23.08 14.34
N ILE A 878 15.71 23.69 13.85
CA ILE A 878 14.93 23.12 12.75
C ILE A 878 15.77 22.97 11.46
N SER A 879 16.80 23.80 11.26
CA SER A 879 17.74 23.67 10.13
C SER A 879 18.61 22.41 10.25
N ASP A 880 19.00 22.04 11.48
CA ASP A 880 19.75 20.79 11.73
C ASP A 880 18.88 19.57 11.46
N ILE A 881 17.62 19.60 11.92
CA ILE A 881 16.63 18.54 11.72
C ILE A 881 16.33 18.34 10.22
N ILE A 882 16.16 19.43 9.46
CA ILE A 882 15.99 19.38 8.00
C ILE A 882 17.23 18.80 7.32
N SER A 883 18.43 19.24 7.72
CA SER A 883 19.70 18.73 7.17
C SER A 883 19.93 17.25 7.52
N PHE A 884 19.46 16.78 8.68
CA PHE A 884 19.46 15.36 9.04
C PHE A 884 18.48 14.56 8.17
N PHE A 885 17.26 15.03 7.95
CA PHE A 885 16.26 14.35 7.11
C PHE A 885 16.77 14.10 5.68
N VAL A 886 17.39 15.12 5.07
CA VAL A 886 18.00 15.00 3.73
C VAL A 886 19.16 13.99 3.74
N ARG A 887 20.02 14.04 4.77
CA ARG A 887 21.12 13.08 4.95
C ARG A 887 20.59 11.65 5.12
N TYR A 888 19.50 11.47 5.86
CA TYR A 888 18.85 10.18 6.07
C TYR A 888 18.43 9.56 4.74
N ILE A 889 17.65 10.28 3.93
CA ILE A 889 17.18 9.80 2.62
C ILE A 889 18.35 9.36 1.73
N ASN A 890 19.46 10.11 1.71
CA ASN A 890 20.60 9.77 0.84
C ASN A 890 21.41 8.54 1.31
N ASN A 891 21.27 8.12 2.57
CA ASN A 891 22.07 7.03 3.17
C ASN A 891 21.22 5.82 3.65
N ASP A 892 19.90 5.86 3.43
CA ASP A 892 18.95 4.86 3.91
C ASP A 892 19.00 3.57 3.06
N ASN A 893 19.95 2.72 3.44
CA ASN A 893 20.30 1.47 2.79
C ASN A 893 19.84 0.22 3.56
N LEU A 894 19.02 0.37 4.62
CA LEU A 894 18.52 -0.70 5.49
C LEU A 894 17.96 -1.90 4.69
N GLY A 895 17.08 -1.62 3.73
CA GLY A 895 16.52 -2.66 2.85
C GLY A 895 17.56 -3.29 1.93
N GLN A 896 18.61 -2.58 1.53
CA GLN A 896 19.69 -3.14 0.70
C GLN A 896 20.55 -4.11 1.51
N ILE A 897 20.92 -3.76 2.74
CA ILE A 897 21.63 -4.61 3.70
C ILE A 897 20.81 -5.89 3.97
N ALA A 898 19.51 -5.76 4.21
CA ALA A 898 18.61 -6.91 4.43
C ALA A 898 18.54 -7.86 3.21
N ASN A 899 18.52 -7.34 1.99
CA ASN A 899 18.57 -8.17 0.77
C ASN A 899 19.96 -8.80 0.56
N ALA A 900 21.03 -8.07 0.86
CA ALA A 900 22.41 -8.57 0.76
C ALA A 900 22.67 -9.73 1.72
N HIS A 901 22.18 -9.65 2.97
CA HIS A 901 22.27 -10.74 3.94
C HIS A 901 21.58 -12.01 3.46
N LEU A 902 20.33 -11.92 2.97
CA LEU A 902 19.62 -13.09 2.41
C LEU A 902 20.37 -13.73 1.23
N GLY A 903 20.87 -12.92 0.28
CA GLY A 903 21.62 -13.42 -0.87
C GLY A 903 22.98 -14.03 -0.49
N THR A 904 23.64 -13.47 0.53
CA THR A 904 24.95 -13.96 1.01
C THR A 904 24.80 -15.26 1.78
N ALA A 905 23.78 -15.36 2.65
CA ALA A 905 23.47 -16.56 3.41
C ALA A 905 22.98 -17.71 2.52
N ASP A 906 22.28 -17.42 1.42
CA ASP A 906 21.86 -18.48 0.47
C ASP A 906 23.03 -19.01 -0.39
N GLN A 907 24.06 -18.20 -0.63
CA GLN A 907 25.25 -18.57 -1.39
C GLN A 907 26.34 -19.26 -0.54
N SER A 908 26.29 -19.13 0.79
CA SER A 908 27.33 -19.63 1.68
C SER A 908 26.99 -21.01 2.26
N PRO A 909 27.92 -21.97 2.28
CA PRO A 909 27.73 -23.23 3.01
C PRO A 909 27.62 -23.03 4.53
N GLU A 910 28.09 -21.90 5.06
CA GLU A 910 27.95 -21.50 6.46
C GLU A 910 26.62 -20.77 6.74
N GLY A 911 25.80 -20.51 5.70
CA GLY A 911 24.52 -19.84 5.83
C GLY A 911 24.63 -18.45 6.47
N ALA A 912 23.85 -18.24 7.53
CA ALA A 912 23.88 -17.00 8.31
C ALA A 912 25.09 -16.88 9.27
N ALA A 913 25.93 -17.91 9.40
CA ALA A 913 27.16 -17.87 10.21
C ALA A 913 28.38 -17.30 9.46
N ASP A 914 28.29 -17.17 8.13
CA ASP A 914 29.32 -16.57 7.27
C ASP A 914 29.76 -15.19 7.79
N GLY A 915 31.08 -14.94 7.86
CA GLY A 915 31.61 -13.68 8.39
C GLY A 915 31.06 -12.41 7.72
N ARG A 916 30.64 -12.50 6.45
CA ARG A 916 29.95 -11.41 5.73
C ARG A 916 28.51 -11.23 6.22
N CYS A 917 27.79 -12.32 6.51
CA CYS A 917 26.47 -12.28 7.14
C CYS A 917 26.54 -11.66 8.53
N LEU A 918 27.51 -12.06 9.37
CA LEU A 918 27.73 -11.46 10.69
C LEU A 918 28.00 -9.94 10.61
N HIS A 919 28.83 -9.50 9.64
CA HIS A 919 29.07 -8.07 9.43
C HIS A 919 27.86 -7.33 8.85
N LEU A 920 27.07 -7.96 7.98
CA LEU A 920 25.80 -7.44 7.49
C LEU A 920 24.74 -7.32 8.60
N ALA A 921 24.74 -8.21 9.60
CA ALA A 921 23.89 -8.10 10.79
C ALA A 921 24.26 -6.87 11.64
N GLN A 922 25.56 -6.61 11.83
CA GLN A 922 26.06 -5.38 12.48
C GLN A 922 25.65 -4.11 11.71
N LEU A 923 25.84 -4.08 10.38
CA LEU A 923 25.40 -2.96 9.55
C LEU A 923 23.86 -2.80 9.55
N HIS A 924 23.10 -3.90 9.65
CA HIS A 924 21.63 -3.83 9.78
C HIS A 924 21.22 -3.18 11.10
N SER A 925 21.87 -3.54 12.21
CA SER A 925 21.69 -2.88 13.52
C SER A 925 21.92 -1.37 13.42
N GLU A 926 23.06 -0.96 12.86
CA GLU A 926 23.41 0.45 12.66
C GLU A 926 22.36 1.18 11.78
N ALA A 927 21.85 0.54 10.73
CA ALA A 927 20.82 1.10 9.86
C ALA A 927 19.43 1.19 10.52
N VAL A 928 19.09 0.27 11.43
CA VAL A 928 17.86 0.33 12.27
C VAL A 928 17.95 1.48 13.27
N ASP A 929 19.14 1.74 13.83
CA ASP A 929 19.37 2.77 14.84
C ASP A 929 19.71 4.16 14.25
N TYR A 930 20.06 4.25 12.96
CA TYR A 930 20.32 5.51 12.25
C TYR A 930 19.26 6.62 12.47
N PRO A 931 17.94 6.34 12.47
CA PRO A 931 16.90 7.31 12.87
C PRO A 931 17.08 7.92 14.27
N LYS A 932 17.71 7.21 15.21
CA LYS A 932 17.96 7.64 16.60
C LYS A 932 19.35 8.27 16.77
N THR A 933 20.38 7.74 16.09
CA THR A 933 21.79 8.10 16.32
C THR A 933 22.28 9.21 15.40
N GLY A 934 21.72 9.33 14.18
CA GLY A 934 22.25 10.21 13.14
C GLY A 934 23.51 9.70 12.41
N VAL A 935 23.93 8.46 12.69
CA VAL A 935 25.09 7.80 12.04
C VAL A 935 24.62 6.74 11.03
N PRO A 936 24.93 6.87 9.72
CA PRO A 936 24.53 5.89 8.71
C PRO A 936 25.46 4.67 8.65
N ALA A 937 24.88 3.48 8.48
CA ALA A 937 25.60 2.26 8.11
C ALA A 937 26.16 2.36 6.68
N ARG A 938 27.31 1.75 6.40
CA ARG A 938 27.96 1.79 5.07
C ARG A 938 28.08 0.41 4.42
N LEU A 939 27.25 0.16 3.40
CA LEU A 939 27.31 -1.06 2.59
C LEU A 939 28.44 -0.98 1.55
N THR A 940 29.62 -1.51 1.90
CA THR A 940 30.83 -1.56 1.05
C THR A 940 30.68 -2.50 -0.15
N GLU A 941 31.48 -2.32 -1.21
CA GLU A 941 31.35 -3.08 -2.48
C GLU A 941 31.46 -4.61 -2.28
N GLY A 942 32.33 -5.08 -1.38
CA GLY A 942 32.52 -6.52 -1.08
C GLY A 942 31.35 -7.19 -0.33
N LEU A 943 30.35 -6.41 0.11
CA LEU A 943 29.13 -6.90 0.75
C LEU A 943 27.91 -6.78 -0.19
N ARG A 944 28.08 -6.30 -1.42
CA ARG A 944 26.98 -6.10 -2.38
C ARG A 944 26.76 -7.37 -3.21
N VAL A 945 25.52 -7.87 -3.16
CA VAL A 945 25.09 -9.03 -3.95
C VAL A 945 24.64 -8.58 -5.34
N SER A 946 25.23 -9.18 -6.39
CA SER A 946 24.88 -8.92 -7.80
C SER A 946 23.81 -9.86 -8.35
N ARG A 947 23.87 -11.15 -7.96
CA ARG A 947 22.94 -12.22 -8.34
C ARG A 947 22.08 -12.64 -7.15
N PHE A 948 20.76 -12.71 -7.33
CA PHE A 948 19.82 -13.04 -6.24
C PHE A 948 19.19 -14.43 -6.40
N PRO A 949 18.84 -15.12 -5.31
CA PRO A 949 18.12 -16.38 -5.41
C PRO A 949 16.70 -16.18 -5.93
N ASP A 950 16.19 -17.18 -6.64
CA ASP A 950 14.87 -17.22 -7.30
C ASP A 950 13.71 -16.79 -6.39
N PHE A 951 13.72 -17.21 -5.12
CA PHE A 951 12.68 -16.85 -4.14
C PHE A 951 12.60 -15.34 -3.83
N MET A 952 13.59 -14.54 -4.22
CA MET A 952 13.60 -13.08 -4.01
C MET A 952 12.95 -12.28 -5.16
N GLU A 953 12.51 -12.94 -6.24
CA GLU A 953 11.75 -12.37 -7.37
C GLU A 953 12.32 -11.06 -7.96
N LYS A 954 13.65 -10.88 -7.99
CA LYS A 954 14.32 -9.65 -8.45
C LYS A 954 14.35 -9.52 -9.98
N ARG A 955 13.20 -9.21 -10.58
CA ARG A 955 12.99 -9.13 -12.05
C ARG A 955 13.96 -8.20 -12.80
N ASP A 956 14.56 -7.22 -12.12
CA ASP A 956 15.53 -6.27 -12.66
C ASP A 956 17.01 -6.64 -12.36
N LYS A 957 17.26 -7.88 -11.92
CA LYS A 957 18.58 -8.42 -11.54
C LYS A 957 18.78 -9.82 -12.10
N GLU A 958 20.05 -10.18 -12.28
CA GLU A 958 20.44 -11.56 -12.54
C GLU A 958 20.02 -12.45 -11.36
N SER A 959 19.47 -13.63 -11.65
CA SER A 959 18.97 -14.55 -10.64
C SER A 959 19.61 -15.95 -10.78
N TYR A 960 19.41 -16.82 -9.79
CA TYR A 960 19.82 -18.23 -9.83
C TYR A 960 18.85 -19.09 -8.99
N GLU A 961 18.78 -20.39 -9.27
CA GLU A 961 17.95 -21.31 -8.49
C GLU A 961 18.60 -21.58 -7.12
N SER A 962 17.96 -21.15 -6.02
CA SER A 962 18.44 -21.45 -4.67
C SER A 962 18.30 -22.94 -4.35
N ARG A 963 19.36 -23.52 -3.78
CA ARG A 963 19.38 -24.91 -3.29
C ARG A 963 18.98 -25.05 -1.82
N THR A 964 18.85 -23.93 -1.09
CA THR A 964 18.49 -23.95 0.34
C THR A 964 17.00 -24.23 0.56
N VAL A 965 16.62 -24.47 1.82
CA VAL A 965 15.23 -24.64 2.24
C VAL A 965 14.29 -23.52 1.75
N LEU A 966 14.77 -22.28 1.60
CA LEU A 966 13.95 -21.16 1.11
C LEU A 966 13.59 -21.31 -0.37
N GLY A 967 14.55 -21.66 -1.22
CA GLY A 967 14.30 -21.99 -2.63
C GLY A 967 13.39 -23.20 -2.79
N ARG A 968 13.64 -24.25 -1.99
CA ARG A 968 12.84 -25.48 -2.00
C ARG A 968 11.38 -25.23 -1.62
N ILE A 969 11.10 -24.44 -0.58
CA ILE A 969 9.73 -24.05 -0.20
C ILE A 969 9.11 -23.14 -1.27
N TYR A 970 9.86 -22.16 -1.80
CA TYR A 970 9.37 -21.27 -2.85
C TYR A 970 8.95 -22.03 -4.11
N ARG A 971 9.67 -23.09 -4.51
CA ARG A 971 9.33 -23.92 -5.68
C ARG A 971 8.31 -25.04 -5.40
N MET A 972 8.00 -25.34 -4.13
CA MET A 972 6.98 -26.34 -3.75
C MET A 972 5.54 -25.84 -3.89
N ILE A 973 5.32 -24.53 -3.94
CA ILE A 973 4.00 -23.90 -4.10
C ILE A 973 3.90 -23.37 -5.52
N ASP A 974 2.83 -23.71 -6.26
CA ASP A 974 2.64 -23.14 -7.59
C ASP A 974 2.14 -21.68 -7.49
N LYS A 975 2.55 -20.88 -8.48
CA LYS A 975 2.12 -19.49 -8.66
C LYS A 975 0.72 -19.42 -9.30
N GLY A 976 0.37 -20.41 -10.13
CA GLY A 976 -0.94 -20.53 -10.78
C GLY A 976 -2.12 -20.61 -9.80
N GLU A 977 -1.91 -21.25 -8.64
CA GLU A 977 -2.90 -21.41 -7.55
C GLU A 977 -3.47 -20.10 -7.00
N TYR A 978 -2.72 -18.98 -7.08
CA TYR A 978 -3.17 -17.69 -6.55
C TYR A 978 -3.21 -16.55 -7.58
N GLU A 979 -2.65 -16.72 -8.78
CA GLU A 979 -2.82 -15.73 -9.86
C GLU A 979 -4.17 -15.85 -10.59
N ASN A 980 -4.82 -17.03 -10.54
CA ASN A 980 -6.12 -17.27 -11.17
C ASN A 980 -7.27 -17.47 -10.16
N TYR A 981 -7.09 -17.00 -8.91
CA TYR A 981 -7.95 -17.36 -7.79
C TYR A 981 -9.43 -16.96 -7.97
N ASP A 982 -9.69 -15.89 -8.73
CA ASP A 982 -11.01 -15.40 -9.07
C ASP A 982 -11.84 -16.41 -9.87
N ARG A 983 -11.19 -17.29 -10.65
CA ARG A 983 -11.84 -18.38 -11.37
C ARG A 983 -12.34 -19.50 -10.45
N ALA A 984 -11.88 -19.54 -9.20
CA ALA A 984 -12.31 -20.50 -8.18
C ALA A 984 -13.40 -19.92 -7.24
N LEU A 985 -13.86 -18.68 -7.47
CA LEU A 985 -14.95 -18.11 -6.69
C LEU A 985 -16.31 -18.58 -7.23
N THR A 986 -17.21 -18.93 -6.31
CA THR A 986 -18.56 -19.40 -6.60
C THR A 986 -19.55 -18.24 -6.49
N TRP A 987 -20.27 -17.99 -7.58
CA TRP A 987 -21.30 -16.94 -7.65
C TRP A 987 -22.73 -17.51 -7.69
N THR A 988 -22.87 -18.83 -7.92
CA THR A 988 -24.13 -19.54 -7.90
C THR A 988 -24.78 -19.43 -6.53
N ARG A 989 -25.86 -18.65 -6.43
CA ARG A 989 -26.68 -18.57 -5.21
C ARG A 989 -27.57 -19.81 -5.11
N ARG A 990 -27.88 -20.17 -3.87
CA ARG A 990 -28.99 -21.06 -3.48
C ARG A 990 -29.46 -20.57 -2.13
N PHE A 991 -30.76 -20.36 -1.98
CA PHE A 991 -31.34 -20.08 -0.67
C PHE A 991 -31.17 -21.31 0.24
N ASP A 992 -30.71 -21.13 1.48
CA ASP A 992 -30.68 -22.19 2.48
C ASP A 992 -32.02 -22.19 3.23
N ASP A 993 -32.88 -23.16 2.93
CA ASP A 993 -34.26 -23.24 3.43
C ASP A 993 -34.35 -23.13 4.97
N ARG A 994 -33.30 -23.53 5.69
CA ARG A 994 -33.20 -23.42 7.15
C ARG A 994 -33.26 -21.96 7.65
N LEU A 995 -33.06 -20.99 6.78
CA LEU A 995 -33.15 -19.56 7.09
C LEU A 995 -34.52 -18.95 6.81
N TRP A 996 -35.50 -19.70 6.28
CA TRP A 996 -36.89 -19.22 6.24
C TRP A 996 -37.55 -19.26 7.63
N THR A 997 -38.24 -18.18 7.99
CA THR A 997 -39.07 -18.08 9.20
C THR A 997 -40.26 -17.17 8.95
N GLN A 998 -41.41 -17.52 9.55
CA GLN A 998 -42.63 -16.72 9.48
C GLN A 998 -42.39 -15.31 10.03
N GLY A 999 -42.94 -14.30 9.36
CA GLY A 999 -42.82 -12.89 9.75
C GLY A 999 -41.55 -12.21 9.22
N MET A 1000 -40.79 -12.85 8.33
CA MET A 1000 -39.71 -12.17 7.58
C MET A 1000 -40.28 -11.25 6.48
N GLU A 1001 -41.50 -11.53 6.04
CA GLU A 1001 -42.19 -10.88 4.92
C GLU A 1001 -42.32 -9.36 5.15
N GLN A 1002 -42.66 -8.94 6.37
CA GLN A 1002 -42.79 -7.53 6.79
C GLN A 1002 -41.49 -6.71 6.67
N TYR A 1003 -40.34 -7.37 6.54
CA TYR A 1003 -39.02 -6.75 6.49
C TYR A 1003 -38.41 -6.72 5.07
N LEU A 1004 -39.08 -7.27 4.06
CA LEU A 1004 -38.50 -7.44 2.72
C LEU A 1004 -38.19 -6.11 2.02
N ASP A 1005 -39.07 -5.11 2.08
CA ASP A 1005 -38.84 -3.82 1.39
C ASP A 1005 -37.78 -2.94 2.07
N GLU A 1006 -37.73 -2.93 3.41
CA GLU A 1006 -36.61 -2.35 4.14
C GLU A 1006 -35.30 -3.07 3.76
N ALA A 1007 -35.32 -4.41 3.73
CA ALA A 1007 -34.14 -5.21 3.40
C ALA A 1007 -33.63 -4.92 1.98
N ARG A 1008 -34.51 -4.75 0.97
CA ARG A 1008 -34.14 -4.32 -0.39
C ARG A 1008 -33.43 -2.97 -0.39
N GLN A 1009 -34.04 -1.94 0.23
CA GLN A 1009 -33.48 -0.59 0.28
C GLN A 1009 -32.13 -0.53 1.00
N VAL A 1010 -31.99 -1.25 2.12
CA VAL A 1010 -30.76 -1.30 2.93
C VAL A 1010 -29.67 -2.15 2.24
N ARG A 1011 -30.02 -3.26 1.57
CA ARG A 1011 -29.12 -4.06 0.71
C ARG A 1011 -28.48 -3.17 -0.36
N ASP A 1012 -29.29 -2.44 -1.11
CA ASP A 1012 -28.80 -1.67 -2.26
C ASP A 1012 -27.90 -0.52 -1.82
N ARG A 1013 -28.15 0.05 -0.63
CA ARG A 1013 -27.25 1.03 -0.02
C ARG A 1013 -25.94 0.39 0.45
N TYR A 1014 -26.00 -0.75 1.14
CA TYR A 1014 -24.81 -1.50 1.59
C TYR A 1014 -23.91 -1.89 0.41
N ASN A 1015 -24.51 -2.36 -0.69
CA ASN A 1015 -23.78 -2.76 -1.88
C ASN A 1015 -23.03 -1.57 -2.51
N ARG A 1016 -23.68 -0.40 -2.66
CA ARG A 1016 -23.00 0.83 -3.12
C ARG A 1016 -21.85 1.26 -2.20
N ASP A 1017 -22.07 1.24 -0.88
CA ASP A 1017 -21.04 1.61 0.09
C ASP A 1017 -19.83 0.62 0.07
N LEU A 1018 -20.09 -0.67 -0.09
CA LEU A 1018 -19.06 -1.70 -0.21
C LEU A 1018 -18.29 -1.62 -1.54
N THR A 1019 -19.00 -1.45 -2.67
CA THR A 1019 -18.38 -1.20 -3.98
C THR A 1019 -17.52 0.07 -3.95
N ALA A 1020 -17.96 1.14 -3.27
CA ALA A 1020 -17.16 2.34 -3.07
C ALA A 1020 -15.88 2.09 -2.24
N LEU A 1021 -15.92 1.23 -1.22
CA LEU A 1021 -14.73 0.80 -0.48
C LEU A 1021 -13.81 -0.08 -1.32
N MET A 1022 -14.33 -1.08 -2.05
CA MET A 1022 -13.54 -1.91 -2.96
C MET A 1022 -12.80 -1.06 -4.01
N ASN A 1023 -13.50 -0.10 -4.62
CA ASN A 1023 -12.92 0.86 -5.54
C ASN A 1023 -11.91 1.82 -4.88
N GLN A 1024 -12.10 2.19 -3.61
CA GLN A 1024 -11.14 3.01 -2.86
C GLN A 1024 -9.82 2.27 -2.58
N TYR A 1025 -9.88 0.99 -2.18
CA TYR A 1025 -8.70 0.19 -1.85
C TYR A 1025 -8.10 -0.55 -3.06
N GLY A 1026 -8.80 -0.57 -4.20
CA GLY A 1026 -8.34 -1.22 -5.43
C GLY A 1026 -8.35 -2.74 -5.32
N LEU A 1027 -9.47 -3.30 -4.84
CA LEU A 1027 -9.68 -4.73 -4.65
C LEU A 1027 -10.39 -5.32 -5.87
N LYS A 1028 -10.13 -6.60 -6.18
CA LYS A 1028 -10.73 -7.30 -7.31
C LYS A 1028 -12.05 -7.98 -6.94
N THR A 1029 -12.21 -8.42 -5.68
CA THR A 1029 -13.37 -9.22 -5.26
C THR A 1029 -13.92 -8.84 -3.88
N GLU A 1030 -15.21 -9.09 -3.64
CA GLU A 1030 -15.88 -8.89 -2.35
C GLU A 1030 -15.16 -9.66 -1.22
N ALA A 1031 -14.72 -10.89 -1.50
CA ALA A 1031 -14.06 -11.74 -0.52
C ALA A 1031 -12.71 -11.17 -0.04
N GLU A 1032 -11.95 -10.44 -0.87
CA GLU A 1032 -10.76 -9.68 -0.42
C GLU A 1032 -11.12 -8.56 0.56
N ALA A 1033 -12.25 -7.87 0.31
CA ALA A 1033 -12.72 -6.78 1.16
C ALA A 1033 -13.14 -7.29 2.53
N ILE A 1034 -14.06 -8.27 2.56
CA ILE A 1034 -14.65 -8.80 3.80
C ILE A 1034 -13.64 -9.61 4.63
N SER A 1035 -12.74 -10.38 3.99
CA SER A 1035 -11.64 -11.05 4.71
C SER A 1035 -10.54 -10.08 5.18
N GLY A 1036 -10.41 -8.91 4.54
CA GLY A 1036 -9.24 -8.05 4.69
C GLY A 1036 -7.94 -8.71 4.23
N CYS A 1037 -8.00 -9.77 3.42
CA CYS A 1037 -6.87 -10.46 2.81
C CYS A 1037 -6.74 -10.04 1.34
N VAL A 1038 -6.12 -8.88 1.12
CA VAL A 1038 -5.80 -8.39 -0.23
C VAL A 1038 -4.84 -9.35 -0.92
N VAL A 1039 -5.32 -10.07 -1.93
CA VAL A 1039 -4.52 -10.96 -2.78
C VAL A 1039 -3.85 -10.15 -3.88
N GLU A 1040 -4.59 -9.28 -4.56
CA GLU A 1040 -4.04 -8.36 -5.56
C GLU A 1040 -4.63 -6.95 -5.44
N SER A 1041 -3.77 -5.93 -5.51
CA SER A 1041 -4.20 -4.53 -5.53
C SER A 1041 -4.10 -3.97 -6.93
N THR A 1042 -5.25 -3.68 -7.54
CA THR A 1042 -5.34 -3.10 -8.88
C THR A 1042 -4.77 -1.68 -8.94
N LYS A 1043 -4.75 -0.96 -7.81
CA LYS A 1043 -4.29 0.43 -7.72
C LYS A 1043 -2.82 0.53 -7.34
N ARG A 1044 -1.98 1.02 -8.27
CA ARG A 1044 -0.52 1.22 -8.06
C ARG A 1044 -0.17 2.14 -6.88
N SER A 1045 -1.02 3.10 -6.54
CA SER A 1045 -0.85 3.94 -5.34
C SER A 1045 -0.81 3.14 -4.02
N ASN A 1046 -1.30 1.90 -4.04
CA ASN A 1046 -1.29 0.99 -2.89
C ASN A 1046 -0.14 -0.03 -2.92
N VAL A 1047 0.51 -0.23 -4.07
CA VAL A 1047 1.70 -1.12 -4.25
C VAL A 1047 2.93 -0.60 -3.49
N HIS A 1048 2.93 0.68 -3.08
CA HIS A 1048 4.02 1.32 -2.33
C HIS A 1048 3.62 1.80 -0.92
N ARG A 1049 2.40 1.49 -0.46
CA ARG A 1049 2.10 1.48 0.98
C ARG A 1049 2.71 0.23 1.61
N SER A 1050 2.98 0.26 2.91
CA SER A 1050 3.16 -0.99 3.65
C SER A 1050 1.89 -1.82 3.50
N ALA A 1051 2.03 -3.07 3.01
CA ALA A 1051 0.87 -3.95 2.80
C ALA A 1051 0.07 -4.17 4.09
N HIS A 1052 0.76 -4.13 5.24
CA HIS A 1052 0.14 -4.17 6.57
C HIS A 1052 -0.72 -2.93 6.86
N GLU A 1053 -0.25 -1.72 6.56
CA GLU A 1053 -1.04 -0.48 6.74
C GLU A 1053 -2.27 -0.46 5.84
N LEU A 1054 -2.12 -0.90 4.58
CA LEU A 1054 -3.24 -1.02 3.64
C LEU A 1054 -4.31 -1.99 4.15
N GLN A 1055 -3.88 -3.19 4.59
CA GLN A 1055 -4.77 -4.20 5.17
C GLN A 1055 -5.41 -3.71 6.47
N GLN A 1056 -4.69 -2.98 7.33
CA GLN A 1056 -5.21 -2.39 8.57
C GLN A 1056 -6.27 -1.31 8.28
N GLN A 1057 -6.01 -0.41 7.33
CA GLN A 1057 -6.95 0.63 6.92
C GLN A 1057 -8.22 0.03 6.29
N LEU A 1058 -8.07 -1.00 5.45
CA LEU A 1058 -9.20 -1.74 4.86
C LEU A 1058 -10.04 -2.43 5.93
N ARG A 1059 -9.41 -3.20 6.84
CA ARG A 1059 -10.11 -3.96 7.89
C ARG A 1059 -10.89 -3.06 8.83
N GLU A 1060 -10.34 -1.90 9.21
CA GLU A 1060 -11.08 -0.94 10.05
C GLU A 1060 -12.20 -0.22 9.26
N ALA A 1061 -12.04 0.04 7.96
CA ALA A 1061 -13.13 0.58 7.13
C ALA A 1061 -14.29 -0.43 6.99
N ILE A 1062 -14.01 -1.70 6.72
CA ILE A 1062 -15.00 -2.77 6.63
C ILE A 1062 -15.65 -3.04 8.00
N ARG A 1063 -14.88 -3.00 9.09
CA ARG A 1063 -15.41 -3.06 10.47
C ARG A 1063 -16.27 -1.84 10.82
N ARG A 1064 -16.12 -0.69 10.16
CA ARG A 1064 -17.05 0.45 10.31
C ARG A 1064 -18.35 0.20 9.55
N LEU A 1065 -18.27 -0.20 8.27
CA LEU A 1065 -19.43 -0.56 7.46
C LEU A 1065 -20.31 -1.60 8.18
N GLY A 1066 -19.72 -2.70 8.65
CA GLY A 1066 -20.44 -3.72 9.42
C GLY A 1066 -21.04 -3.22 10.74
N ARG A 1067 -20.44 -2.22 11.40
CA ARG A 1067 -21.01 -1.59 12.61
C ARG A 1067 -22.15 -0.62 12.29
N GLU A 1068 -22.06 0.12 11.19
CA GLU A 1068 -23.12 1.05 10.74
C GLU A 1068 -24.37 0.30 10.29
N TYR A 1069 -24.20 -0.78 9.52
CA TYR A 1069 -25.34 -1.58 9.08
C TYR A 1069 -25.92 -2.46 10.21
N LEU A 1070 -25.12 -2.87 11.19
CA LEU A 1070 -25.64 -3.46 12.44
C LEU A 1070 -26.37 -2.42 13.30
N ASP A 1071 -25.96 -1.14 13.29
CA ASP A 1071 -26.69 -0.05 13.95
C ASP A 1071 -28.06 0.19 13.33
N ILE A 1072 -28.13 0.18 11.99
CA ILE A 1072 -29.39 0.24 11.22
C ILE A 1072 -30.28 -0.97 11.57
N PHE A 1073 -29.73 -2.19 11.54
CA PHE A 1073 -30.44 -3.42 11.90
C PHE A 1073 -31.04 -3.36 13.31
N ASP A 1074 -30.25 -2.95 14.32
CA ASP A 1074 -30.68 -2.91 15.72
C ASP A 1074 -31.64 -1.76 16.06
N ARG A 1075 -31.76 -0.75 15.18
CA ARG A 1075 -32.37 0.56 15.50
C ARG A 1075 -33.77 0.48 16.09
N GLU A 1076 -34.66 -0.28 15.45
CA GLU A 1076 -36.08 -0.39 15.84
C GLU A 1076 -36.29 -1.07 17.20
N PHE A 1077 -35.30 -1.83 17.68
CA PHE A 1077 -35.39 -2.65 18.89
C PHE A 1077 -34.91 -1.91 20.14
N ARG A 1078 -34.15 -0.82 20.00
CA ARG A 1078 -33.45 -0.14 21.11
C ARG A 1078 -34.37 0.47 22.16
N ASN A 1079 -35.57 0.88 21.76
CA ASN A 1079 -36.54 1.56 22.64
C ASN A 1079 -37.71 0.65 23.06
N ARG A 1080 -37.71 -0.65 22.72
CA ARG A 1080 -38.81 -1.61 23.06
C ARG A 1080 -38.72 -2.14 24.51
N GLY A 1081 -38.34 -1.27 25.44
CA GLY A 1081 -38.13 -1.61 26.86
C GLY A 1081 -39.44 -1.94 27.57
N GLY A 1082 -39.81 -3.22 27.58
CA GLY A 1082 -41.06 -3.72 28.17
C GLY A 1082 -41.65 -4.95 27.47
N ARG A 1083 -41.19 -5.29 26.24
CA ARG A 1083 -41.56 -6.53 25.57
C ARG A 1083 -40.68 -7.71 26.02
N ASP A 1084 -41.21 -8.93 25.85
CA ASP A 1084 -40.47 -10.18 26.09
C ASP A 1084 -39.17 -10.23 25.26
N SER A 1085 -38.08 -10.64 25.91
CA SER A 1085 -36.77 -10.83 25.28
C SER A 1085 -36.79 -11.91 24.19
N ALA A 1086 -37.65 -12.93 24.33
CA ALA A 1086 -37.82 -13.96 23.30
C ALA A 1086 -38.56 -13.43 22.05
N GLU A 1087 -39.51 -12.50 22.23
CA GLU A 1087 -40.18 -11.81 21.12
C GLU A 1087 -39.19 -10.96 20.31
N ILE A 1088 -38.35 -10.18 20.99
CA ILE A 1088 -37.34 -9.32 20.34
C ILE A 1088 -36.32 -10.15 19.57
N GLU A 1089 -35.85 -11.28 20.11
CA GLU A 1089 -34.93 -12.18 19.38
C GLU A 1089 -35.62 -12.86 18.18
N ARG A 1090 -36.91 -13.22 18.27
CA ARG A 1090 -37.67 -13.77 17.13
C ARG A 1090 -37.82 -12.74 16.00
N GLN A 1091 -38.13 -11.49 16.34
CA GLN A 1091 -38.22 -10.39 15.37
C GLN A 1091 -36.86 -10.10 14.70
N LYS A 1092 -35.75 -10.16 15.45
CA LYS A 1092 -34.39 -10.07 14.88
C LYS A 1092 -34.06 -11.25 13.95
N GLN A 1093 -34.48 -12.46 14.28
CA GLN A 1093 -34.29 -13.62 13.41
C GLN A 1093 -35.10 -13.50 12.12
N ALA A 1094 -36.34 -12.99 12.18
CA ALA A 1094 -37.16 -12.68 11.02
C ALA A 1094 -36.55 -11.58 10.12
N LYS A 1095 -36.05 -10.49 10.72
CA LYS A 1095 -35.35 -9.44 9.97
C LYS A 1095 -34.07 -9.94 9.30
N ALA A 1096 -33.30 -10.77 9.99
CA ALA A 1096 -32.10 -11.39 9.42
C ALA A 1096 -32.44 -12.34 8.26
N ALA A 1097 -33.52 -13.14 8.39
CA ALA A 1097 -34.03 -13.99 7.31
C ALA A 1097 -34.44 -13.17 6.07
N ALA A 1098 -35.12 -12.03 6.26
CA ALA A 1098 -35.46 -11.11 5.19
C ALA A 1098 -34.22 -10.57 4.47
N TRP A 1099 -33.21 -10.12 5.23
CA TRP A 1099 -31.91 -9.67 4.70
C TRP A 1099 -31.21 -10.77 3.88
N TYR A 1100 -31.32 -12.03 4.30
CA TYR A 1100 -30.75 -13.16 3.56
C TYR A 1100 -31.55 -13.45 2.28
N TYR A 1101 -32.88 -13.46 2.34
CA TYR A 1101 -33.75 -13.70 1.20
C TYR A 1101 -33.53 -12.69 0.05
N VAL A 1102 -33.49 -11.38 0.36
CA VAL A 1102 -33.27 -10.34 -0.66
C VAL A 1102 -31.88 -10.38 -1.30
N THR A 1103 -30.96 -11.18 -0.78
CA THR A 1103 -29.63 -11.43 -1.37
C THR A 1103 -29.54 -12.81 -2.03
N TYR A 1104 -30.18 -13.85 -1.49
CA TYR A 1104 -29.98 -15.25 -1.89
C TYR A 1104 -31.15 -15.90 -2.67
N SER A 1105 -32.31 -15.25 -2.80
CA SER A 1105 -33.46 -15.77 -3.54
C SER A 1105 -33.30 -15.63 -5.07
N ASP A 1106 -33.61 -16.70 -5.80
CA ASP A 1106 -33.64 -16.69 -7.27
C ASP A 1106 -34.71 -15.74 -7.84
N ASP A 1107 -35.81 -15.53 -7.12
CA ASP A 1107 -36.88 -14.61 -7.54
C ASP A 1107 -36.49 -13.14 -7.38
N GLU A 1108 -35.57 -12.82 -6.47
CA GLU A 1108 -35.02 -11.47 -6.34
C GLU A 1108 -33.87 -11.22 -7.33
N LEU A 1109 -33.14 -12.27 -7.73
CA LEU A 1109 -32.17 -12.21 -8.84
C LEU A 1109 -32.85 -11.89 -10.17
N ARG A 1110 -33.98 -12.55 -10.49
CA ARG A 1110 -34.76 -12.30 -11.72
C ARG A 1110 -35.29 -10.86 -11.84
N LYS A 1111 -35.38 -10.12 -10.73
CA LYS A 1111 -35.93 -8.76 -10.66
C LYS A 1111 -34.85 -7.67 -10.71
N ASN A 1112 -33.56 -8.00 -10.75
CA ASN A 1112 -32.48 -7.03 -10.59
C ASN A 1112 -31.26 -7.32 -11.50
N GLU A 1113 -31.17 -6.60 -12.62
CA GLU A 1113 -30.11 -6.72 -13.63
C GLU A 1113 -28.82 -5.93 -13.28
N SER A 1114 -28.76 -5.25 -12.13
CA SER A 1114 -27.61 -4.41 -11.76
C SER A 1114 -26.35 -5.24 -11.46
N PRO A 1115 -25.15 -4.85 -11.95
CA PRO A 1115 -23.89 -5.49 -11.56
C PRO A 1115 -23.62 -5.50 -10.05
N ASP A 1116 -24.09 -4.48 -9.31
CA ASP A 1116 -23.99 -4.42 -7.85
C ASP A 1116 -24.91 -5.43 -7.14
N ALA A 1117 -25.87 -6.06 -7.83
CA ALA A 1117 -26.73 -7.10 -7.26
C ALA A 1117 -25.95 -8.38 -6.91
N HIS A 1118 -24.72 -8.55 -7.42
CA HIS A 1118 -23.92 -9.78 -7.29
C HIS A 1118 -23.16 -9.93 -5.95
N LEU A 1119 -23.14 -8.93 -5.07
CA LEU A 1119 -22.55 -9.00 -3.73
C LEU A 1119 -23.35 -9.89 -2.76
N LEU A 1120 -22.67 -10.59 -1.84
CA LEU A 1120 -23.22 -11.63 -0.95
C LEU A 1120 -23.17 -11.31 0.54
N SER A 1121 -22.35 -10.34 0.96
CA SER A 1121 -21.98 -10.14 2.37
C SER A 1121 -23.01 -9.41 3.24
N PHE A 1122 -23.96 -8.69 2.63
CA PHE A 1122 -24.99 -7.91 3.32
C PHE A 1122 -25.69 -8.64 4.49
N PRO A 1123 -26.33 -9.82 4.29
CA PRO A 1123 -27.00 -10.53 5.38
C PRO A 1123 -26.07 -11.00 6.50
N TRP A 1124 -24.78 -11.21 6.20
CA TRP A 1124 -23.80 -11.70 7.17
C TRP A 1124 -23.38 -10.64 8.19
N VAL A 1125 -23.75 -9.37 8.00
CA VAL A 1125 -23.75 -8.34 9.06
C VAL A 1125 -24.62 -8.79 10.26
N ALA A 1126 -25.79 -9.39 9.99
CA ALA A 1126 -26.67 -9.99 11.00
C ALA A 1126 -26.34 -11.48 11.28
N GLY A 1127 -25.17 -11.96 10.85
CA GLY A 1127 -24.81 -13.38 10.77
C GLY A 1127 -24.86 -14.17 12.08
N ARG A 1128 -24.91 -13.51 13.25
CA ARG A 1128 -25.19 -14.16 14.55
C ARG A 1128 -26.59 -14.77 14.56
N HIS A 1129 -27.61 -14.02 14.13
CA HIS A 1129 -29.00 -14.48 14.13
C HIS A 1129 -29.21 -15.56 13.06
N LEU A 1130 -28.59 -15.42 11.88
CA LEU A 1130 -28.59 -16.46 10.83
C LEU A 1130 -27.96 -17.78 11.32
N CYS A 1131 -26.81 -17.72 12.00
CA CYS A 1131 -26.17 -18.91 12.57
C CYS A 1131 -26.98 -19.55 13.71
N ASN A 1132 -27.85 -18.79 14.40
CA ASN A 1132 -28.76 -19.34 15.40
C ASN A 1132 -29.95 -20.03 14.72
N LEU A 1133 -30.61 -19.34 13.78
CA LEU A 1133 -31.77 -19.84 13.03
C LEU A 1133 -31.43 -21.13 12.26
N ALA A 1134 -30.29 -21.15 11.56
CA ALA A 1134 -29.82 -22.33 10.81
C ALA A 1134 -29.44 -23.54 11.70
N ARG A 1135 -29.21 -23.35 13.01
CA ARG A 1135 -29.03 -24.43 13.99
C ARG A 1135 -30.37 -24.91 14.55
N ALA A 1136 -31.28 -23.99 14.88
CA ALA A 1136 -32.64 -24.35 15.32
C ALA A 1136 -33.38 -25.17 14.23
N ASN A 1137 -33.26 -24.75 12.98
CA ASN A 1137 -33.87 -25.40 11.82
C ASN A 1137 -33.01 -26.52 11.20
N HIS A 1138 -31.97 -27.03 11.87
CA HIS A 1138 -31.04 -28.01 11.28
C HIS A 1138 -31.73 -29.33 10.85
N HIS A 1139 -32.83 -29.71 11.51
CA HIS A 1139 -33.59 -30.94 11.24
C HIS A 1139 -34.88 -30.72 10.44
N ARG A 1140 -35.07 -29.53 9.87
CA ARG A 1140 -36.29 -29.16 9.12
C ARG A 1140 -36.27 -29.80 7.72
N ASP A 1141 -37.32 -30.51 7.37
CA ASP A 1141 -37.48 -31.14 6.05
C ASP A 1141 -37.77 -30.07 4.98
N PRO A 1142 -37.01 -29.99 3.86
CA PRO A 1142 -37.28 -29.07 2.76
C PRO A 1142 -38.71 -29.17 2.20
N ALA A 1143 -39.34 -30.34 2.22
CA ALA A 1143 -40.73 -30.52 1.75
C ALA A 1143 -41.74 -29.71 2.58
N THR A 1144 -41.44 -29.42 3.86
CA THR A 1144 -42.26 -28.56 4.71
C THR A 1144 -42.19 -27.08 4.32
N ILE A 1145 -41.20 -26.68 3.51
CA ILE A 1145 -40.91 -25.26 3.21
C ILE A 1145 -41.43 -24.91 1.81
N ALA A 1146 -41.34 -25.83 0.85
CA ALA A 1146 -41.99 -25.70 -0.46
C ALA A 1146 -43.53 -25.56 -0.38
N SER A 1147 -44.14 -25.98 0.73
CA SER A 1147 -45.57 -25.81 1.05
C SER A 1147 -45.90 -24.52 1.82
N HIS A 1148 -44.91 -23.76 2.27
CA HIS A 1148 -45.08 -22.59 3.14
C HIS A 1148 -44.43 -21.30 2.61
N MET A 1149 -43.67 -21.33 1.50
CA MET A 1149 -43.30 -20.09 0.80
C MET A 1149 -44.57 -19.41 0.25
N PRO A 1150 -44.93 -18.18 0.69
CA PRO A 1150 -46.19 -17.57 0.29
C PRO A 1150 -46.19 -17.16 -1.18
N GLN A 1151 -47.32 -17.36 -1.88
CA GLN A 1151 -47.55 -16.78 -3.22
C GLN A 1151 -47.42 -15.24 -3.23
N VAL A 1152 -47.58 -14.60 -2.06
CA VAL A 1152 -47.36 -13.16 -1.84
C VAL A 1152 -45.96 -12.70 -2.31
N CYS A 1153 -44.92 -13.55 -2.26
CA CYS A 1153 -43.59 -13.21 -2.77
C CYS A 1153 -43.51 -13.10 -4.32
N LEU A 1154 -44.51 -13.63 -5.04
CA LEU A 1154 -44.59 -13.62 -6.49
C LEU A 1154 -45.38 -12.42 -7.04
N GLN A 1155 -46.35 -11.87 -6.29
CA GLN A 1155 -47.23 -10.78 -6.71
C GLN A 1155 -46.90 -9.45 -6.02
N GLY A 1156 -45.67 -8.97 -6.24
CA GLY A 1156 -45.14 -7.73 -5.64
C GLY A 1156 -45.24 -6.49 -6.53
N ARG A 1157 -46.25 -6.34 -7.40
CA ARG A 1157 -46.43 -5.13 -8.22
C ARG A 1157 -47.84 -4.93 -8.82
N SER A 1158 -48.82 -4.58 -7.99
CA SER A 1158 -49.91 -3.66 -8.39
C SER A 1158 -50.62 -3.07 -7.18
N MET A 1159 -50.26 -1.84 -6.83
CA MET A 1159 -51.14 -0.79 -6.26
C MET A 1159 -50.28 0.47 -6.12
N ASN A 1160 -50.71 1.55 -6.78
CA ASN A 1160 -50.05 2.84 -6.70
C ASN A 1160 -50.65 3.69 -5.57
N THR A 1161 -49.84 4.64 -5.09
CA THR A 1161 -50.23 5.94 -4.50
C THR A 1161 -51.64 6.12 -3.92
N THR A 1162 -51.72 6.32 -2.60
CA THR A 1162 -52.24 7.55 -1.95
C THR A 1162 -52.05 7.47 -0.43
N GLY A 1163 -52.34 8.55 0.30
CA GLY A 1163 -52.60 8.49 1.75
C GLY A 1163 -51.37 8.58 2.67
N VAL A 1164 -50.80 9.79 2.81
CA VAL A 1164 -50.09 10.18 4.05
C VAL A 1164 -50.88 11.29 4.75
N PRO A 1165 -51.57 10.98 5.87
CA PRO A 1165 -51.97 11.98 6.85
C PRO A 1165 -50.91 12.09 7.95
N SER A 1166 -50.44 13.31 8.18
CA SER A 1166 -49.70 13.68 9.40
C SER A 1166 -50.67 13.73 10.58
N LEU A 1167 -50.24 13.27 11.77
CA LEU A 1167 -50.21 14.10 13.00
C LEU A 1167 -49.68 13.33 14.22
N VAL A 1168 -48.75 13.94 14.96
CA VAL A 1168 -48.53 13.67 16.39
C VAL A 1168 -48.68 15.01 17.10
N GLY A 1169 -49.87 15.23 17.68
CA GLY A 1169 -50.38 16.54 18.10
C GLY A 1169 -50.95 16.63 19.52
N SER A 1170 -50.50 15.73 20.42
CA SER A 1170 -50.74 15.73 21.88
C SER A 1170 -52.17 15.54 22.45
N ALA A 1171 -52.22 14.61 23.43
CA ALA A 1171 -53.09 14.54 24.61
C ALA A 1171 -54.53 13.98 24.52
N ARG A 1172 -54.75 12.88 25.28
CA ARG A 1172 -55.90 12.54 26.17
C ARG A 1172 -57.31 12.42 25.55
N GLU A 1173 -58.21 11.56 26.02
CA GLU A 1173 -58.29 10.74 27.26
C GLU A 1173 -59.10 9.43 27.02
N GLU A 1174 -59.06 8.52 28.00
CA GLU A 1174 -59.92 7.34 28.35
C GLU A 1174 -60.92 6.65 27.37
N GLU A 1175 -60.73 5.31 27.27
CA GLU A 1175 -61.66 4.14 27.19
C GLU A 1175 -63.00 4.09 26.38
N GLN A 1176 -63.02 3.13 25.42
CA GLN A 1176 -64.05 2.10 25.10
C GLN A 1176 -65.28 2.33 24.16
N GLU A 1177 -65.55 1.25 23.40
CA GLU A 1177 -66.80 0.71 22.80
C GLU A 1177 -67.46 1.37 21.56
N GLU A 1178 -67.52 0.57 20.45
CA GLU A 1178 -68.65 0.21 19.55
C GLU A 1178 -69.48 1.33 18.84
N GLU A 1179 -70.04 1.20 17.61
CA GLU A 1179 -70.21 0.13 16.59
C GLU A 1179 -70.54 0.78 15.19
N GLU A 1180 -70.54 0.02 14.07
CA GLU A 1180 -71.21 0.30 12.74
C GLU A 1180 -70.87 1.60 11.94
N ASP A 1181 -71.16 1.79 10.63
CA ASP A 1181 -71.03 0.98 9.39
C ASP A 1181 -71.15 1.90 8.11
N GLU A 1182 -70.80 1.41 6.90
CA GLU A 1182 -71.11 1.92 5.51
C GLU A 1182 -70.59 3.33 5.04
N ASP A 1183 -70.60 3.67 3.73
CA ASP A 1183 -69.41 3.58 2.81
C ASP A 1183 -68.95 4.95 2.17
N GLU A 1184 -69.09 5.42 0.89
CA GLU A 1184 -69.63 4.95 -0.41
C GLU A 1184 -69.13 5.88 -1.60
N GLU A 1185 -68.47 5.35 -2.66
CA GLU A 1185 -68.25 5.87 -4.07
C GLU A 1185 -67.59 7.30 -4.33
N GLU A 1186 -67.10 7.79 -5.50
CA GLU A 1186 -66.79 7.42 -6.94
C GLU A 1186 -65.73 8.48 -7.48
N GLU A 1187 -64.63 8.20 -8.21
CA GLU A 1187 -64.34 7.98 -9.67
C GLU A 1187 -63.80 9.19 -10.53
N ASP A 1188 -63.28 8.87 -11.74
CA ASP A 1188 -62.85 9.67 -12.93
C ASP A 1188 -61.52 10.51 -13.00
N GLU A 1189 -60.98 10.85 -14.20
CA GLU A 1189 -60.21 10.08 -15.24
C GLU A 1189 -59.56 11.07 -16.29
N TYR A 1190 -58.66 10.63 -17.19
CA TYR A 1190 -58.10 11.31 -18.41
C TYR A 1190 -57.15 12.55 -18.27
N ASP A 1191 -56.42 13.03 -19.30
CA ASP A 1191 -55.43 12.40 -20.22
C ASP A 1191 -54.59 13.50 -20.96
N ASP A 1192 -53.39 13.11 -21.43
CA ASP A 1192 -52.52 13.56 -22.56
C ASP A 1192 -52.29 15.05 -23.05
N ASP A 1193 -51.06 15.21 -23.58
CA ASP A 1193 -50.54 16.04 -24.71
C ASP A 1193 -50.31 17.60 -24.71
N ASP A 1194 -49.03 17.95 -24.94
CA ASP A 1194 -48.41 18.85 -25.96
C ASP A 1194 -48.34 20.42 -25.97
N GLU A 1195 -47.15 20.84 -26.45
CA GLU A 1195 -46.70 21.99 -27.29
C GLU A 1195 -46.62 23.51 -26.83
N GLU A 1196 -45.42 24.05 -27.12
CA GLU A 1196 -44.99 25.37 -27.68
C GLU A 1196 -45.29 26.79 -27.07
N ASP A 1197 -44.17 27.48 -26.79
CA ASP A 1197 -43.72 28.81 -27.28
C ASP A 1197 -44.14 30.24 -26.78
N GLU A 1198 -43.06 31.03 -26.64
CA GLU A 1198 -42.76 32.45 -26.94
C GLU A 1198 -43.51 33.71 -26.39
N GLU A 1199 -42.65 34.60 -25.84
CA GLU A 1199 -42.53 36.07 -25.98
C GLU A 1199 -43.63 37.11 -25.56
N ASP A 1200 -43.35 37.73 -24.40
CA ASP A 1200 -42.93 39.16 -24.27
C ASP A 1200 -43.95 40.33 -24.06
N THR A 1201 -43.42 41.43 -23.50
CA THR A 1201 -43.87 42.85 -23.48
C THR A 1201 -44.79 43.41 -22.36
N ASN A 1202 -44.19 44.29 -21.51
CA ASN A 1202 -44.55 45.72 -21.25
C ASN A 1202 -45.96 46.17 -20.74
N VAL A 1203 -46.19 47.32 -20.04
CA VAL A 1203 -45.44 48.20 -19.08
C VAL A 1203 -46.43 49.31 -18.53
N ILE A 1204 -46.06 50.15 -17.51
CA ILE A 1204 -46.87 51.25 -16.85
C ILE A 1204 -47.90 50.72 -15.79
N THR A 1205 -48.31 51.32 -14.64
CA THR A 1205 -48.09 52.55 -13.79
C THR A 1205 -47.95 52.11 -12.30
N LEU A 1206 -47.58 52.85 -11.22
CA LEU A 1206 -47.49 54.27 -10.76
C LEU A 1206 -48.68 54.87 -9.94
N ASP A 1207 -48.35 55.76 -8.98
CA ASP A 1207 -49.17 56.49 -7.95
C ASP A 1207 -49.88 55.66 -6.84
N GLU A 1208 -50.11 56.10 -5.58
CA GLU A 1208 -50.05 57.44 -4.91
C GLU A 1208 -49.33 57.51 -3.51
N LEU A 1209 -48.48 58.54 -3.34
CA LEU A 1209 -48.36 59.54 -2.23
C LEU A 1209 -48.56 59.29 -0.69
N ARG A 1210 -47.53 59.75 0.08
CA ARG A 1210 -47.52 60.34 1.47
C ARG A 1210 -47.70 59.40 2.71
N GLY A 1211 -47.03 59.61 3.86
CA GLY A 1211 -45.98 60.59 4.25
C GLY A 1211 -45.64 60.64 5.77
N HIS A 1212 -44.90 61.68 6.21
CA HIS A 1212 -44.47 62.05 7.59
C HIS A 1212 -43.10 61.55 8.15
N LYS A 1213 -42.62 62.25 9.20
CA LYS A 1213 -41.24 62.30 9.78
C LYS A 1213 -41.32 62.30 11.35
N PRO A 1214 -40.30 62.72 12.14
CA PRO A 1214 -39.08 61.98 12.54
C PRO A 1214 -38.86 61.96 14.08
N GLY A 1215 -37.69 61.48 14.55
CA GLY A 1215 -37.21 61.71 15.92
C GLY A 1215 -35.68 61.88 15.99
N MET A 1216 -35.18 62.83 16.80
CA MET A 1216 -33.75 63.10 17.03
C MET A 1216 -33.45 63.32 18.52
N ALA A 1217 -32.36 62.75 19.04
CA ALA A 1217 -31.55 63.26 20.16
C ALA A 1217 -30.29 62.37 20.38
N ALA A 1218 -29.24 62.75 21.12
CA ALA A 1218 -28.41 63.97 21.08
C ALA A 1218 -27.19 63.81 22.03
N GLY A 1219 -26.05 64.43 21.70
CA GLY A 1219 -24.83 64.51 22.54
C GLY A 1219 -23.67 63.62 22.02
N SER A 1220 -22.50 64.12 21.56
CA SER A 1220 -21.49 65.01 22.18
C SER A 1220 -20.67 64.29 23.27
N VAL A 1221 -19.33 64.30 23.30
CA VAL A 1221 -18.38 65.43 23.11
C VAL A 1221 -17.00 64.97 22.57
N ARG A 1222 -16.33 65.85 21.79
CA ARG A 1222 -14.87 66.11 21.50
C ARG A 1222 -13.76 65.13 21.98
N ALA A 1223 -12.56 65.07 21.38
CA ALA A 1223 -12.00 65.53 20.08
C ALA A 1223 -10.49 65.16 19.98
N ASN A 1224 -9.90 65.27 18.76
CA ASN A 1224 -8.48 65.57 18.44
C ASN A 1224 -7.33 64.63 18.95
N ALA A 1225 -6.18 64.49 18.27
CA ALA A 1225 -5.75 64.79 16.88
C ALA A 1225 -4.35 64.13 16.62
N THR A 1226 -3.83 64.24 15.38
CA THR A 1226 -2.40 64.36 14.96
C THR A 1226 -1.31 63.59 15.76
N GLU A 1227 -0.63 62.58 15.20
CA GLU A 1227 0.47 62.65 14.20
C GLU A 1227 1.89 62.82 14.79
N ASP A 1228 2.85 62.29 14.02
CA ASP A 1228 4.25 62.71 13.85
C ASP A 1228 5.46 62.15 14.65
N GLU A 1229 6.58 62.15 13.89
CA GLU A 1229 8.02 62.00 14.16
C GLU A 1229 8.57 60.77 14.96
N LEU A 1230 9.51 59.97 14.42
CA LEU A 1230 10.90 60.21 13.94
C LEU A 1230 11.96 60.35 15.06
N ALA A 1231 12.61 59.24 15.41
CA ALA A 1231 14.06 59.18 15.64
C ALA A 1231 14.55 57.72 15.77
N ALA A 1232 15.75 57.44 15.27
CA ALA A 1232 16.53 56.23 15.59
C ALA A 1232 17.76 56.63 16.41
N THR A 1233 18.31 55.75 17.26
CA THR A 1233 19.74 55.72 17.65
C THR A 1233 20.13 54.44 18.42
N LEU A 1234 21.15 53.75 17.89
CA LEU A 1234 22.18 52.89 18.52
C LEU A 1234 21.88 51.93 19.70
N LEU A 1235 22.05 50.63 19.41
CA LEU A 1235 22.90 49.64 20.14
C LEU A 1235 22.88 49.60 21.70
N GLY A 1236 22.13 48.64 22.26
CA GLY A 1236 22.30 48.11 23.62
C GLY A 1236 22.02 46.59 23.65
N LYS A 1237 22.87 45.78 24.29
CA LYS A 1237 22.88 44.31 24.17
C LYS A 1237 21.78 43.58 24.99
N ASN A 1238 21.53 42.33 24.59
CA ASN A 1238 20.93 41.20 25.33
C ASN A 1238 19.39 41.15 25.50
N ALA A 1239 18.73 40.47 24.56
CA ALA A 1239 17.88 39.30 24.83
C ALA A 1239 17.88 38.38 23.60
#